data_AF-A0A8J3QU11-F1
#
_entry.id   AF-A0A8J3QU11-F1
#
_cell.length_a   1.000
_cell.length_b   1.000
_cell.length_c   1.000
_cell.angle_alpha   90.00
_cell.angle_beta   90.00
_cell.angle_gamma   90.00
#
_symmetry.space_group_name_H-M   'P 1'
#
loop_
_entity.id
_entity.type
_entity.pdbx_description
1 polymer ?
#
loop_
_entity_poly.entity_id
_entity_poly.type
_entity_poly.pdbx_seq_one_letter_code
_entity_poly.pdbx_strand_id
1 'polypeptide(L)'
;MELSRRQLMAISGGAVVAATGLAGSPASADPGAHDATAAGKAPKGTWLAGDTHAHDDHSSDGSLPRQESGQALPGNLPVADQIGQAERTGLDFLPLTDHRTYDQQWDPGWQSSKLLLIPGEEANGSPHAIVLGAVDTVVDGANPPGSASFRHVQQSVWDVHAQNAVWSVAHPDDGEYTPDGGPNDNASVQGMNTVEVYNVSADPDAQVDYAENRWNRGFRFGVTAASDCHFRELWGIAGPGQPTTWVFAEQRSVRGILDALAAGHTTVSVSKTGPFATLEADVDGDGVFEAIGGDEVTVRGQTLPHRASLRVRVQRGTGARVLVYASPGRSAGPVATFTSASADETYLVPIRLTGAHAWYRVEVRQPGAASGAGADPTLPDQLRAATSPVFLSVGQPAQPQPEIALPAPATGDDRATLVLGGDGGFAGFADVAVQGGVAHVVAEQHGDASTTVVYRQVPAHGKPAKTVELSAGSATARAPRVAVSGRDVWVVWQDERGQEQPHRPAVYLRHSRNGGHSFEPAVRLSGGSGRAIQPAVALLSADRPVVVWADNSGGAFDVYAQVVGVDQAPVNLSATGKTTSPGTAADARSPRWPASLFPTVAVAPGGRVVVAWQDDRFDPDPLWTGHTPTPGQAPGGGTDPDNWQILASVREPGHAWSAPVPVSADTTVADRHPAVAVDTDGGLVAIWESSALRSSGANLSLRASRSTDGGRTWAAHQPVAPEPSAMSQRPRLSRDPDGTVRAVWYDTRSSDWRWKVFTSRFDLRHGWTEPARLTIAGNGTWPAVSAGVVVFTSDRRATRSQRDGTQQVYLIHAS
;
A
#
# COMPACT_ATOMS: atom_id res chain seq x y z
N MET A 1 41.51 23.82 -25.52
CA MET A 1 41.80 23.60 -26.95
C MET A 1 40.45 23.39 -27.62
N GLU A 2 39.87 24.47 -28.17
CA GLU A 2 38.64 24.45 -28.97
C GLU A 2 38.87 23.74 -30.30
N LEU A 3 37.79 23.18 -30.90
CA LEU A 3 37.50 22.99 -32.34
C LEU A 3 36.23 22.07 -32.40
N SER A 4 34.99 22.56 -32.58
CA SER A 4 34.29 23.15 -33.75
C SER A 4 33.59 22.16 -34.70
N ARG A 5 32.25 22.32 -34.79
CA ARG A 5 31.35 22.31 -35.98
C ARG A 5 31.10 21.03 -36.82
N ARG A 6 29.85 20.54 -36.71
CA ARG A 6 28.79 20.41 -37.75
C ARG A 6 29.21 20.12 -39.21
N GLN A 7 28.68 19.05 -39.83
CA GLN A 7 27.45 19.03 -40.66
C GLN A 7 27.22 17.70 -41.40
N LEU A 8 25.94 17.28 -41.45
CA LEU A 8 25.34 16.16 -42.19
C LEU A 8 24.90 16.57 -43.61
N MET A 9 24.88 15.59 -44.53
CA MET A 9 23.94 15.29 -45.64
C MET A 9 24.58 14.15 -46.50
N ALA A 10 23.97 13.15 -47.13
CA ALA A 10 22.58 12.72 -47.36
C ALA A 10 22.57 11.33 -48.10
N ILE A 11 21.52 10.51 -47.85
CA ILE A 11 20.80 9.54 -48.72
C ILE A 11 21.42 8.18 -49.13
N SER A 12 20.75 7.09 -48.71
CA SER A 12 20.08 6.02 -49.52
C SER A 12 19.67 4.89 -48.55
N GLY A 13 18.43 4.42 -48.38
CA GLY A 13 17.38 4.10 -49.34
C GLY A 13 17.23 2.57 -49.41
N GLY A 14 16.19 1.98 -48.80
CA GLY A 14 15.97 0.52 -48.88
C GLY A 14 14.88 -0.08 -47.98
N ALA A 15 13.63 0.05 -48.42
CA ALA A 15 12.45 -0.84 -48.23
C ALA A 15 12.19 -1.55 -46.88
N VAL A 16 11.14 -1.08 -46.18
CA VAL A 16 10.39 -1.85 -45.17
C VAL A 16 9.23 -2.58 -45.88
N VAL A 17 9.20 -3.91 -45.75
CA VAL A 17 8.04 -4.74 -46.09
C VAL A 17 7.02 -4.61 -44.96
N ALA A 18 5.82 -4.15 -45.31
CA ALA A 18 4.67 -4.09 -44.42
C ALA A 18 4.19 -5.51 -44.08
N ALA A 19 4.21 -5.85 -42.79
CA ALA A 19 3.39 -6.93 -42.24
C ALA A 19 2.20 -6.28 -41.53
N THR A 20 1.06 -6.28 -42.21
CA THR A 20 -0.25 -5.95 -41.66
C THR A 20 -0.64 -7.01 -40.64
N GLY A 21 -0.54 -6.68 -39.36
CA GLY A 21 -1.19 -7.38 -38.26
C GLY A 21 -2.01 -6.37 -37.48
N LEU A 22 -3.34 -6.45 -37.60
CA LEU A 22 -4.30 -5.67 -36.83
C LEU A 22 -4.12 -5.97 -35.34
N ALA A 23 -3.41 -5.09 -34.63
CA ALA A 23 -3.46 -4.99 -33.18
C ALA A 23 -4.60 -4.03 -32.83
N GLY A 24 -5.69 -4.57 -32.29
CA GLY A 24 -6.61 -3.75 -31.50
C GLY A 24 -5.87 -3.36 -30.22
N SER A 25 -5.53 -2.09 -30.08
CA SER A 25 -5.06 -1.52 -28.82
C SER A 25 -6.17 -1.61 -27.78
N PRO A 26 -5.97 -2.25 -26.60
CA PRO A 26 -6.60 -1.73 -25.42
C PRO A 26 -5.80 -0.49 -25.02
N ALA A 27 -6.32 0.69 -25.31
CA ALA A 27 -5.86 1.89 -24.63
C ALA A 27 -6.21 1.72 -23.15
N SER A 28 -5.23 1.37 -22.32
CA SER A 28 -5.37 1.42 -20.88
C SER A 28 -5.22 2.87 -20.43
N ALA A 29 -6.27 3.42 -19.83
CA ALA A 29 -6.26 4.77 -19.29
C ALA A 29 -5.28 4.84 -18.10
N ASP A 30 -4.36 5.79 -18.14
CA ASP A 30 -3.86 6.39 -16.90
C ASP A 30 -5.10 6.97 -16.17
N PRO A 31 -5.32 6.64 -14.89
CA PRO A 31 -6.57 6.93 -14.18
C PRO A 31 -6.97 8.41 -14.13
N GLY A 32 -6.07 9.34 -14.47
CA GLY A 32 -6.37 10.77 -14.64
C GLY A 32 -5.93 11.36 -15.98
N ALA A 33 -5.52 10.56 -16.96
CA ALA A 33 -5.15 11.09 -18.28
C ALA A 33 -6.31 11.11 -19.25
N HIS A 34 -6.53 12.26 -19.88
CA HIS A 34 -7.56 12.44 -20.89
C HIS A 34 -6.98 12.93 -22.21
N ASP A 35 -7.45 12.38 -23.34
CA ASP A 35 -7.23 12.97 -24.67
C ASP A 35 -8.37 13.95 -24.95
N ALA A 36 -8.04 15.24 -25.07
CA ALA A 36 -9.01 16.32 -25.30
C ALA A 36 -9.71 16.25 -26.67
N THR A 37 -9.45 15.24 -27.50
CA THR A 37 -10.04 15.11 -28.84
C THR A 37 -11.20 14.13 -28.93
N ALA A 38 -11.56 13.47 -27.82
CA ALA A 38 -12.74 12.65 -27.71
C ALA A 38 -13.80 13.38 -26.88
N ALA A 39 -15.04 13.47 -27.39
CA ALA A 39 -16.17 13.99 -26.62
C ALA A 39 -16.34 13.15 -25.35
N GLY A 40 -15.95 13.71 -24.21
CA GLY A 40 -15.96 13.04 -22.93
C GLY A 40 -17.32 13.15 -22.25
N LYS A 41 -17.42 12.58 -21.05
CA LYS A 41 -18.55 12.83 -20.15
C LYS A 41 -17.98 13.50 -18.92
N ALA A 42 -18.78 14.39 -18.32
CA ALA A 42 -18.45 14.93 -17.01
C ALA A 42 -18.17 13.78 -16.00
N PRO A 43 -17.16 13.93 -15.13
CA PRO A 43 -16.83 12.93 -14.13
C PRO A 43 -18.01 12.62 -13.21
N LYS A 44 -18.10 11.36 -12.78
CA LYS A 44 -19.15 10.88 -11.87
C LYS A 44 -18.51 10.48 -10.55
N GLY A 45 -19.10 10.95 -9.47
CA GLY A 45 -18.63 10.64 -8.13
C GLY A 45 -19.24 11.55 -7.09
N THR A 46 -18.74 11.41 -5.87
CA THR A 46 -19.15 12.18 -4.71
C THR A 46 -17.92 12.62 -3.95
N TRP A 47 -17.97 13.85 -3.42
CA TRP A 47 -16.95 14.33 -2.49
C TRP A 47 -17.16 13.68 -1.12
N LEU A 48 -16.15 12.96 -0.64
CA LEU A 48 -16.09 12.31 0.66
C LEU A 48 -15.11 13.08 1.53
N ALA A 49 -15.52 13.44 2.74
CA ALA A 49 -14.67 14.16 3.69
C ALA A 49 -13.83 13.18 4.52
N GLY A 50 -12.56 13.47 4.72
CA GLY A 50 -11.72 12.69 5.61
C GLY A 50 -10.53 13.48 6.13
N ASP A 51 -9.67 12.74 6.80
CA ASP A 51 -8.38 13.19 7.27
C ASP A 51 -7.37 12.11 6.88
N THR A 52 -6.26 12.50 6.27
CA THR A 52 -5.27 11.52 5.79
C THR A 52 -4.17 11.25 6.80
N HIS A 53 -4.05 12.03 7.87
CA HIS A 53 -2.92 11.97 8.77
C HIS A 53 -3.39 12.27 10.20
N ALA A 54 -3.45 11.22 11.02
CA ALA A 54 -3.92 11.30 12.40
C ALA A 54 -3.28 10.18 13.21
N HIS A 55 -2.96 10.48 14.46
CA HIS A 55 -2.22 9.61 15.36
C HIS A 55 -3.07 9.16 16.54
N ASP A 56 -2.62 8.08 17.19
CA ASP A 56 -3.16 7.57 18.44
C ASP A 56 -2.07 6.91 19.31
N ASP A 57 -2.44 6.30 20.42
CA ASP A 57 -1.49 5.70 21.37
C ASP A 57 -0.62 4.55 20.81
N HIS A 58 -0.75 4.14 19.54
CA HIS A 58 0.20 3.20 18.92
C HIS A 58 1.53 3.87 18.56
N SER A 59 1.53 5.18 18.29
CA SER A 59 2.74 6.00 18.19
C SER A 59 3.18 6.51 19.56
N SER A 60 4.49 6.66 19.75
CA SER A 60 5.04 7.11 21.04
C SER A 60 4.56 8.53 21.42
N ASP A 61 4.34 9.38 20.44
CA ASP A 61 3.91 10.77 20.56
C ASP A 61 2.41 10.99 20.34
N GLY A 62 1.65 9.97 19.93
CA GLY A 62 0.20 10.04 19.77
C GLY A 62 -0.61 10.19 21.06
N SER A 63 0.00 10.65 22.16
CA SER A 63 -0.73 11.29 23.26
C SER A 63 0.14 12.24 24.08
N LEU A 64 -0.49 13.32 24.55
CA LEU A 64 0.19 14.41 25.29
C LEU A 64 0.96 13.92 26.53
N PRO A 65 0.40 13.06 27.41
CA PRO A 65 1.15 12.60 28.59
C PRO A 65 2.37 11.78 28.21
N ARG A 66 2.30 10.97 27.15
CA ARG A 66 3.44 10.14 26.70
C ARG A 66 4.53 11.00 26.09
N GLN A 67 4.18 11.92 25.20
CA GLN A 67 5.15 12.79 24.55
C GLN A 67 5.90 13.67 25.55
N GLU A 68 5.18 14.40 26.40
CA GLU A 68 5.78 15.36 27.35
C GLU A 68 6.60 14.69 28.46
N SER A 69 6.28 13.43 28.78
CA SER A 69 7.00 12.67 29.81
C SER A 69 8.12 11.78 29.27
N GLY A 70 8.35 11.76 27.95
CA GLY A 70 9.28 10.82 27.33
C GLY A 70 8.88 9.37 27.59
N GLN A 71 7.59 9.05 27.43
CA GLN A 71 6.96 7.74 27.65
C GLN A 71 6.78 7.31 29.12
N ALA A 72 7.14 8.15 30.10
CA ALA A 72 7.06 7.78 31.51
C ALA A 72 5.63 7.76 32.10
N LEU A 73 4.67 8.41 31.45
CA LEU A 73 3.27 8.45 31.85
C LEU A 73 2.38 7.63 30.90
N PRO A 74 1.25 7.08 31.38
CA PRO A 74 0.27 6.40 30.54
C PRO A 74 -0.32 7.30 29.45
N GLY A 75 -0.62 6.70 28.30
CA GLY A 75 -1.33 7.37 27.20
C GLY A 75 -2.83 7.54 27.47
N ASN A 76 -3.47 8.34 26.62
CA ASN A 76 -4.85 8.75 26.80
C ASN A 76 -5.67 8.95 25.51
N LEU A 77 -5.13 8.54 24.36
CA LEU A 77 -5.75 8.62 23.05
C LEU A 77 -5.84 7.21 22.44
N PRO A 78 -6.79 6.36 22.88
CA PRO A 78 -7.00 5.06 22.27
C PRO A 78 -7.56 5.19 20.84
N VAL A 79 -7.33 4.18 19.99
CA VAL A 79 -7.85 4.08 18.61
C VAL A 79 -9.35 4.43 18.54
N ALA A 80 -10.15 3.91 19.48
CA ALA A 80 -11.60 4.13 19.52
C ALA A 80 -11.99 5.59 19.78
N ASP A 81 -11.19 6.35 20.52
CA ASP A 81 -11.46 7.76 20.83
C ASP A 81 -11.21 8.63 19.58
N GLN A 82 -10.13 8.36 18.85
CA GLN A 82 -9.78 9.06 17.61
C GLN A 82 -10.82 8.78 16.51
N ILE A 83 -11.19 7.51 16.32
CA ILE A 83 -12.31 7.10 15.44
C ILE A 83 -13.62 7.77 15.87
N GLY A 84 -13.92 7.75 17.17
CA GLY A 84 -15.12 8.36 17.73
C GLY A 84 -15.16 9.87 17.50
N GLN A 85 -14.01 10.55 17.52
CA GLN A 85 -13.91 11.97 17.20
C GLN A 85 -14.14 12.23 15.72
N ALA A 86 -13.56 11.44 14.82
CA ALA A 86 -13.83 11.53 13.39
C ALA A 86 -15.32 11.30 13.06
N GLU A 87 -15.99 10.37 13.76
CA GLU A 87 -17.44 10.19 13.66
C GLU A 87 -18.23 11.43 14.12
N ARG A 88 -17.79 12.10 15.19
CA ARG A 88 -18.42 13.34 15.69
C ARG A 88 -18.21 14.53 14.74
N THR A 89 -17.04 14.63 14.12
CA THR A 89 -16.79 15.58 13.02
C THR A 89 -17.64 15.23 11.78
N GLY A 90 -18.06 13.97 11.66
CA GLY A 90 -18.89 13.45 10.58
C GLY A 90 -18.07 13.18 9.32
N LEU A 91 -16.84 12.70 9.46
CA LEU A 91 -16.03 12.26 8.32
C LEU A 91 -16.67 11.04 7.63
N ASP A 92 -16.26 10.79 6.39
CA ASP A 92 -16.63 9.62 5.60
C ASP A 92 -15.58 8.52 5.72
N PHE A 93 -14.32 8.88 5.88
CA PHE A 93 -13.20 7.96 6.02
C PHE A 93 -12.14 8.46 6.99
N LEU A 94 -11.37 7.52 7.54
CA LEU A 94 -10.24 7.79 8.43
C LEU A 94 -9.19 6.67 8.32
N PRO A 95 -8.01 6.94 7.77
CA PRO A 95 -6.78 6.27 8.15
C PRO A 95 -6.25 6.72 9.52
N LEU A 96 -5.58 5.81 10.21
CA LEU A 96 -4.73 6.11 11.37
C LEU A 96 -3.30 5.85 10.92
N THR A 97 -2.42 6.82 11.09
CA THR A 97 -1.10 6.89 10.44
C THR A 97 -0.02 7.06 11.47
N ASP A 98 -0.01 6.20 12.49
CA ASP A 98 0.98 6.25 13.55
C ASP A 98 2.41 6.08 13.03
N HIS A 99 3.35 6.76 13.69
CA HIS A 99 4.76 6.76 13.30
C HIS A 99 5.36 5.36 13.23
N ARG A 100 5.74 4.97 12.01
CA ARG A 100 6.57 3.79 11.68
C ARG A 100 6.01 2.48 12.24
N THR A 101 4.69 2.42 12.39
CA THR A 101 3.96 1.23 12.78
C THR A 101 2.72 1.03 11.92
N TYR A 102 2.36 -0.24 11.77
CA TYR A 102 1.18 -0.70 11.04
C TYR A 102 0.28 -1.52 12.00
N ASP A 103 0.49 -1.41 13.31
CA ASP A 103 -0.13 -2.28 14.29
C ASP A 103 -1.47 -1.75 14.83
N GLN A 104 -1.74 -0.45 14.69
CA GLN A 104 -2.98 0.23 15.10
C GLN A 104 -4.25 -0.34 14.48
N GLN A 105 -4.19 -0.85 13.25
CA GLN A 105 -5.35 -1.53 12.69
C GLN A 105 -5.55 -2.94 13.20
N TRP A 106 -4.58 -3.55 13.89
CA TRP A 106 -4.77 -4.85 14.55
C TRP A 106 -5.46 -4.70 15.91
N ASP A 107 -5.53 -3.48 16.44
CA ASP A 107 -6.31 -3.15 17.62
C ASP A 107 -7.80 -3.57 17.45
N PRO A 108 -8.39 -4.28 18.41
CA PRO A 108 -9.82 -4.64 18.36
C PRO A 108 -10.78 -3.45 18.39
N GLY A 109 -10.33 -2.29 18.86
CA GLY A 109 -10.98 -0.99 18.83
C GLY A 109 -10.96 -0.31 17.46
N TRP A 110 -10.19 -0.82 16.49
CA TRP A 110 -10.23 -0.38 15.09
C TRP A 110 -11.54 -0.85 14.43
N GLN A 111 -12.63 -0.15 14.72
CA GLN A 111 -13.94 -0.48 14.20
C GLN A 111 -14.82 0.78 14.11
N SER A 112 -15.59 0.88 13.03
CA SER A 112 -16.64 1.88 12.88
C SER A 112 -17.74 1.32 12.00
N SER A 113 -19.00 1.61 12.34
CA SER A 113 -20.14 1.34 11.46
C SER A 113 -20.53 2.56 10.62
N LYS A 114 -19.75 3.65 10.70
CA LYS A 114 -20.03 4.93 10.02
C LYS A 114 -18.90 5.29 9.07
N LEU A 115 -17.65 5.22 9.50
CA LEU A 115 -16.47 5.53 8.71
C LEU A 115 -16.06 4.36 7.83
N LEU A 116 -15.53 4.68 6.65
CA LEU A 116 -14.57 3.83 5.95
C LEU A 116 -13.24 3.92 6.70
N LEU A 117 -12.89 2.88 7.43
CA LEU A 117 -11.56 2.79 8.01
C LEU A 117 -10.58 2.30 6.94
N ILE A 118 -9.45 2.99 6.80
CA ILE A 118 -8.43 2.69 5.80
C ILE A 118 -7.14 2.35 6.56
N PRO A 119 -6.45 1.24 6.26
CA PRO A 119 -5.12 1.00 6.82
C PRO A 119 -4.18 2.16 6.51
N GLY A 120 -3.37 2.59 7.48
CA GLY A 120 -2.49 3.74 7.35
C GLY A 120 -1.15 3.53 8.05
N GLU A 121 -0.17 4.33 7.69
CA GLU A 121 1.16 4.37 8.34
C GLU A 121 1.78 5.75 8.04
N GLU A 122 2.38 6.39 9.04
CA GLU A 122 3.39 7.43 8.77
C GLU A 122 4.76 6.75 8.70
N ALA A 123 5.14 6.38 7.48
CA ALA A 123 6.31 5.60 7.18
C ALA A 123 7.58 6.47 7.13
N ASN A 124 8.73 5.78 7.12
CA ASN A 124 10.09 6.32 7.11
C ASN A 124 10.49 7.12 8.36
N GLY A 125 11.81 7.20 8.59
CA GLY A 125 12.36 8.03 9.66
C GLY A 125 12.48 9.52 9.28
N SER A 126 13.07 9.82 8.12
CA SER A 126 13.09 11.16 7.53
C SER A 126 13.47 11.05 6.05
N PRO A 127 12.76 11.72 5.13
CA PRO A 127 11.52 12.47 5.39
C PRO A 127 10.36 11.53 5.75
N HIS A 128 9.39 12.03 6.51
CA HIS A 128 8.17 11.29 6.80
C HIS A 128 7.29 11.19 5.55
N ALA A 129 6.50 10.12 5.46
CA ALA A 129 5.54 9.93 4.39
C ALA A 129 4.29 9.23 4.90
N ILE A 130 3.15 9.61 4.35
CA ILE A 130 1.88 8.96 4.67
C ILE A 130 1.58 7.89 3.62
N VAL A 131 1.34 6.68 4.10
CA VAL A 131 0.95 5.53 3.29
C VAL A 131 -0.50 5.20 3.60
N LEU A 132 -1.34 5.16 2.56
CA LEU A 132 -2.77 4.88 2.71
C LEU A 132 -3.18 3.63 1.94
N GLY A 133 -3.85 2.71 2.62
CA GLY A 133 -4.42 1.50 2.02
C GLY A 133 -3.40 0.42 1.67
N ALA A 134 -2.22 0.44 2.30
CA ALA A 134 -1.28 -0.67 2.25
C ALA A 134 -1.97 -1.98 2.71
N VAL A 135 -1.41 -3.11 2.31
CA VAL A 135 -1.85 -4.41 2.85
C VAL A 135 -1.00 -4.83 4.04
N ASP A 136 0.15 -4.17 4.21
CA ASP A 136 1.19 -4.50 5.17
C ASP A 136 2.19 -3.33 5.35
N THR A 137 3.05 -3.38 6.36
CA THR A 137 4.06 -2.35 6.67
C THR A 137 4.96 -2.03 5.48
N VAL A 138 5.27 -0.74 5.31
CA VAL A 138 6.28 -0.24 4.37
C VAL A 138 7.61 -0.05 5.11
N VAL A 139 8.59 -0.88 4.80
CA VAL A 139 9.85 -0.86 5.54
C VAL A 139 10.82 0.17 4.97
N ASP A 140 11.27 1.07 5.85
CA ASP A 140 12.33 2.02 5.56
C ASP A 140 13.72 1.39 5.76
N GLY A 141 14.29 0.94 4.64
CA GLY A 141 15.59 0.27 4.60
C GLY A 141 16.79 1.19 4.89
N ALA A 142 17.94 0.59 5.21
CA ALA A 142 19.17 1.35 5.36
C ALA A 142 19.65 1.87 3.99
N ASN A 143 20.06 3.14 3.92
CA ASN A 143 20.64 3.68 2.70
C ASN A 143 22.13 3.33 2.58
N PRO A 144 22.58 2.59 1.54
CA PRO A 144 23.99 2.17 1.47
C PRO A 144 24.95 3.35 1.27
N PRO A 145 26.15 3.31 1.89
CA PRO A 145 27.13 4.40 1.78
C PRO A 145 27.44 4.77 0.33
N GLY A 146 27.39 6.07 0.03
CA GLY A 146 27.63 6.60 -1.32
C GLY A 146 26.45 6.53 -2.30
N SER A 147 25.29 6.03 -1.86
CA SER A 147 24.03 6.14 -2.62
C SER A 147 23.44 7.54 -2.51
N ALA A 148 22.54 7.91 -3.43
CA ALA A 148 21.73 9.12 -3.28
C ALA A 148 20.89 9.04 -1.99
N SER A 149 20.71 10.17 -1.29
CA SER A 149 20.04 10.18 0.03
C SER A 149 18.64 9.57 -0.04
N PHE A 150 17.91 9.81 -1.12
CA PHE A 150 16.52 9.39 -1.30
C PHE A 150 16.32 7.97 -1.82
N ARG A 151 17.39 7.19 -2.04
CA ARG A 151 17.28 5.83 -2.62
C ARG A 151 16.31 4.95 -1.83
N HIS A 152 16.42 4.95 -0.50
CA HIS A 152 15.55 4.15 0.37
C HIS A 152 14.09 4.60 0.27
N VAL A 153 13.83 5.93 0.29
CA VAL A 153 12.50 6.50 0.06
C VAL A 153 11.92 6.07 -1.29
N GLN A 154 12.73 6.08 -2.36
CA GLN A 154 12.29 5.63 -3.68
C GLN A 154 11.93 4.14 -3.70
N GLN A 155 12.65 3.32 -2.93
CA GLN A 155 12.33 1.89 -2.76
C GLN A 155 11.01 1.70 -2.01
N SER A 156 10.72 2.53 -1.00
CA SER A 156 9.44 2.57 -0.30
C SER A 156 8.30 2.94 -1.26
N VAL A 157 8.45 3.97 -2.10
CA VAL A 157 7.44 4.33 -3.13
C VAL A 157 7.14 3.15 -4.07
N TRP A 158 8.16 2.43 -4.52
CA TRP A 158 7.95 1.25 -5.37
C TRP A 158 7.25 0.11 -4.64
N ASP A 159 7.53 -0.10 -3.35
CA ASP A 159 6.84 -1.11 -2.54
C ASP A 159 5.37 -0.72 -2.30
N VAL A 160 5.08 0.55 -1.99
CA VAL A 160 3.71 1.08 -1.86
C VAL A 160 2.89 0.88 -3.13
N HIS A 161 3.45 1.18 -4.30
CA HIS A 161 2.77 0.92 -5.57
C HIS A 161 2.61 -0.57 -5.87
N ALA A 162 3.54 -1.42 -5.46
CA ALA A 162 3.38 -2.87 -5.56
C ALA A 162 2.24 -3.40 -4.68
N GLN A 163 1.82 -2.64 -3.66
CA GLN A 163 0.67 -2.93 -2.82
C GLN A 163 -0.65 -2.29 -3.32
N ASN A 164 -0.61 -1.50 -4.39
CA ASN A 164 -1.70 -0.61 -4.85
C ASN A 164 -2.20 0.36 -3.77
N ALA A 165 -1.28 0.82 -2.94
CA ALA A 165 -1.49 1.84 -1.92
C ALA A 165 -1.09 3.23 -2.44
N VAL A 166 -1.44 4.25 -1.68
CA VAL A 166 -1.17 5.66 -2.00
C VAL A 166 0.02 6.15 -1.19
N TRP A 167 1.00 6.73 -1.88
CA TRP A 167 2.11 7.48 -1.28
C TRP A 167 1.78 8.97 -1.24
N SER A 168 1.80 9.55 -0.04
CA SER A 168 1.67 10.98 0.17
C SER A 168 2.89 11.54 0.88
N VAL A 169 3.44 12.64 0.36
CA VAL A 169 4.51 13.37 1.08
C VAL A 169 3.87 14.09 2.27
N ALA A 170 4.34 13.79 3.48
CA ALA A 170 3.92 14.46 4.71
C ALA A 170 4.62 15.82 4.79
N HIS A 171 3.88 16.87 5.17
CA HIS A 171 4.39 18.24 5.44
C HIS A 171 5.84 18.52 4.93
N PRO A 172 6.03 18.71 3.59
CA PRO A 172 7.34 18.67 2.93
C PRO A 172 8.35 19.74 3.39
N ASP A 173 7.88 20.74 4.14
CA ASP A 173 8.69 21.75 4.81
C ASP A 173 9.55 21.21 5.98
N ASP A 174 9.40 19.91 6.32
CA ASP A 174 10.21 19.18 7.30
C ASP A 174 10.86 17.90 6.73
N GLY A 175 11.43 17.97 5.53
CA GLY A 175 12.16 16.82 4.97
C GLY A 175 12.66 16.95 3.55
N GLU A 176 11.93 17.66 2.70
CA GLU A 176 12.18 17.79 1.27
C GLU A 176 12.46 19.22 0.83
N TYR A 177 12.00 20.21 1.60
CA TYR A 177 11.97 21.61 1.20
C TYR A 177 12.24 22.56 2.36
N THR A 178 12.90 23.68 2.07
CA THR A 178 12.90 24.85 2.94
C THR A 178 12.69 26.11 2.10
N PRO A 179 12.05 27.17 2.61
CA PRO A 179 11.87 28.42 1.86
C PRO A 179 13.20 29.04 1.38
N ASP A 180 14.25 28.97 2.21
CA ASP A 180 15.56 29.58 1.89
C ASP A 180 16.40 28.71 0.94
N GLY A 181 16.37 27.39 1.12
CA GLY A 181 17.21 26.45 0.38
C GLY A 181 16.55 25.84 -0.85
N GLY A 182 15.22 25.93 -0.94
CA GLY A 182 14.44 25.21 -1.92
C GLY A 182 14.42 23.68 -1.69
N PRO A 183 14.11 22.91 -2.73
CA PRO A 183 14.06 21.45 -2.67
C PRO A 183 15.45 20.81 -2.51
N ASN A 184 15.57 19.82 -1.61
CA ASN A 184 16.79 19.06 -1.37
C ASN A 184 16.81 17.73 -2.17
N ASP A 185 17.80 16.87 -1.93
CA ASP A 185 17.94 15.58 -2.63
C ASP A 185 16.71 14.67 -2.49
N ASN A 186 16.00 14.71 -1.35
CA ASN A 186 14.77 13.93 -1.12
C ASN A 186 13.61 14.36 -2.03
N ALA A 187 13.60 15.62 -2.47
CA ALA A 187 12.64 16.11 -3.45
C ALA A 187 12.82 15.53 -4.87
N SER A 188 13.83 14.67 -5.09
CA SER A 188 14.05 13.92 -6.34
C SER A 188 13.24 12.62 -6.42
N VAL A 189 12.56 12.20 -5.34
CA VAL A 189 11.68 11.03 -5.33
C VAL A 189 10.60 11.16 -6.39
N GLN A 190 10.35 10.08 -7.13
CA GLN A 190 9.33 10.01 -8.18
C GLN A 190 8.26 8.99 -7.84
N GLY A 191 7.01 9.29 -8.24
CA GLY A 191 5.87 8.41 -8.09
C GLY A 191 4.88 8.79 -6.99
N MET A 192 5.12 9.84 -6.21
CA MET A 192 4.14 10.35 -5.24
C MET A 192 2.76 10.59 -5.87
N ASN A 193 1.70 10.20 -5.13
CA ASN A 193 0.31 10.38 -5.55
C ASN A 193 -0.27 11.70 -5.07
N THR A 194 0.03 12.07 -3.83
CA THR A 194 -0.39 13.30 -3.17
C THR A 194 0.73 13.96 -2.36
N VAL A 195 0.53 15.22 -2.01
CA VAL A 195 1.40 16.01 -1.13
C VAL A 195 0.53 16.80 -0.17
N GLU A 196 0.86 16.79 1.11
CA GLU A 196 0.22 17.67 2.09
C GLU A 196 0.56 19.13 1.79
N VAL A 197 -0.46 19.96 1.57
CA VAL A 197 -0.32 21.41 1.34
C VAL A 197 -1.03 22.25 2.40
N TYR A 198 -1.68 21.57 3.34
CA TYR A 198 -2.35 22.19 4.47
C TYR A 198 -2.30 21.20 5.64
N ASN A 199 -1.27 21.35 6.48
CA ASN A 199 -1.12 20.64 7.74
C ASN A 199 -1.13 21.65 8.90
N VAL A 200 -1.84 21.35 9.99
CA VAL A 200 -1.98 22.27 11.14
C VAL A 200 -0.66 22.47 11.90
N SER A 201 0.25 21.51 11.86
CA SER A 201 1.54 21.50 12.58
C SER A 201 2.66 22.23 11.83
N ALA A 202 2.42 22.66 10.59
CA ALA A 202 3.47 23.10 9.66
C ALA A 202 3.18 24.47 9.02
N ASP A 203 3.93 24.87 8.00
CA ASP A 203 3.69 26.07 7.18
C ASP A 203 3.03 25.73 5.83
N PRO A 204 1.70 25.89 5.68
CA PRO A 204 1.00 25.65 4.42
C PRO A 204 1.55 26.47 3.24
N ASP A 205 2.09 27.67 3.49
CA ASP A 205 2.65 28.48 2.41
C ASP A 205 3.96 27.87 1.89
N ALA A 206 4.86 27.39 2.76
CA ALA A 206 6.05 26.65 2.33
C ALA A 206 5.69 25.36 1.56
N GLN A 207 4.67 24.63 2.00
CA GLN A 207 4.21 23.39 1.36
C GLN A 207 3.64 23.63 -0.04
N VAL A 208 2.86 24.71 -0.21
CA VAL A 208 2.37 25.14 -1.52
C VAL A 208 3.54 25.53 -2.44
N ASP A 209 4.59 26.18 -1.93
CA ASP A 209 5.77 26.51 -2.74
C ASP A 209 6.50 25.26 -3.22
N TYR A 210 6.65 24.25 -2.36
CA TYR A 210 7.15 22.94 -2.76
C TYR A 210 6.30 22.34 -3.88
N ALA A 211 4.98 22.28 -3.70
CA ALA A 211 4.07 21.69 -4.68
C ALA A 211 4.15 22.39 -6.05
N GLU A 212 4.07 23.72 -6.08
CA GLU A 212 4.19 24.51 -7.32
C GLU A 212 5.55 24.31 -7.99
N ASN A 213 6.63 24.28 -7.20
CA ASN A 213 7.98 24.03 -7.69
C ASN A 213 8.08 22.66 -8.38
N ARG A 214 7.57 21.60 -7.76
CA ARG A 214 7.59 20.25 -8.33
C ARG A 214 6.68 20.15 -9.57
N TRP A 215 5.47 20.72 -9.56
CA TRP A 215 4.59 20.73 -10.72
C TRP A 215 5.19 21.44 -11.93
N ASN A 216 5.93 22.53 -11.70
CA ASN A 216 6.71 23.24 -12.73
C ASN A 216 7.80 22.36 -13.36
N ARG A 217 8.28 21.34 -12.64
CA ARG A 217 9.27 20.36 -13.10
C ARG A 217 8.63 19.06 -13.63
N GLY A 218 7.34 19.08 -13.95
CA GLY A 218 6.66 17.96 -14.60
C GLY A 218 6.19 16.85 -13.66
N PHE A 219 6.29 17.03 -12.35
CA PHE A 219 5.72 16.09 -11.37
C PHE A 219 4.18 16.19 -11.38
N ARG A 220 3.49 15.06 -11.21
CA ARG A 220 2.02 14.95 -11.29
C ARG A 220 1.47 14.24 -10.05
N PHE A 221 0.94 15.03 -9.13
CA PHE A 221 0.32 14.57 -7.89
C PHE A 221 -0.81 15.54 -7.48
N GLY A 222 -1.76 15.05 -6.69
CA GLY A 222 -2.79 15.85 -6.05
C GLY A 222 -2.36 16.42 -4.70
N VAL A 223 -3.26 17.11 -4.01
CA VAL A 223 -2.99 17.71 -2.71
C VAL A 223 -3.83 17.09 -1.60
N THR A 224 -3.30 17.03 -0.39
CA THR A 224 -4.02 16.61 0.81
C THR A 224 -3.88 17.64 1.92
N ALA A 225 -4.74 17.50 2.91
CA ALA A 225 -4.72 18.23 4.15
C ALA A 225 -4.95 17.28 5.32
N ALA A 226 -4.33 17.61 6.43
CA ALA A 226 -4.10 16.68 7.51
C ALA A 226 -4.17 17.42 8.84
N SER A 227 -4.91 16.86 9.80
CA SER A 227 -4.89 17.39 11.17
C SER A 227 -3.60 17.08 11.89
N ASP A 228 -2.89 16.01 11.50
CA ASP A 228 -1.71 15.54 12.22
C ASP A 228 -1.98 15.49 13.74
N CYS A 229 -3.17 14.98 14.08
CA CYS A 229 -3.71 15.11 15.42
C CYS A 229 -3.09 14.05 16.33
N HIS A 230 -2.16 14.47 17.18
CA HIS A 230 -1.56 13.64 18.24
C HIS A 230 -2.35 13.68 19.55
N PHE A 231 -3.09 14.76 19.81
CA PHE A 231 -3.65 15.02 21.14
C PHE A 231 -5.15 15.28 21.11
N ARG A 232 -5.89 14.50 21.90
CA ARG A 232 -7.33 14.79 22.11
C ARG A 232 -7.58 16.14 22.76
N GLU A 233 -6.63 16.65 23.53
CA GLU A 233 -6.68 17.96 24.18
C GLU A 233 -6.79 19.10 23.16
N LEU A 234 -6.33 18.88 21.92
CA LEU A 234 -6.35 19.86 20.84
C LEU A 234 -7.52 19.69 19.86
N TRP A 235 -8.42 18.73 20.06
CA TRP A 235 -9.53 18.45 19.12
C TRP A 235 -10.45 19.65 18.82
N GLY A 236 -10.46 20.67 19.68
CA GLY A 236 -11.22 21.90 19.44
C GLY A 236 -10.66 22.79 18.31
N ILE A 237 -9.39 22.59 17.93
CA ILE A 237 -8.67 23.41 16.94
C ILE A 237 -7.85 22.60 15.92
N ALA A 238 -7.54 21.34 16.21
CA ALA A 238 -6.66 20.46 15.43
C ALA A 238 -7.10 18.98 15.53
N GLY A 239 -8.41 18.72 15.61
CA GLY A 239 -8.92 17.34 15.64
C GLY A 239 -9.08 16.71 14.26
N PRO A 240 -9.36 15.40 14.17
CA PRO A 240 -9.61 14.72 12.90
C PRO A 240 -10.57 15.49 11.99
N GLY A 241 -10.08 15.85 10.80
CA GLY A 241 -10.78 16.65 9.80
C GLY A 241 -10.62 18.16 9.96
N GLN A 242 -9.64 18.64 10.73
CA GLN A 242 -9.32 20.06 10.89
C GLN A 242 -7.81 20.28 10.71
N PRO A 243 -7.32 20.44 9.45
CA PRO A 243 -8.06 20.58 8.18
C PRO A 243 -8.64 19.28 7.58
N THR A 244 -9.54 19.43 6.60
CA THR A 244 -10.22 18.32 5.90
C THR A 244 -9.62 18.09 4.52
N THR A 245 -9.30 16.84 4.22
CA THR A 245 -9.15 16.36 2.84
C THR A 245 -10.50 15.93 2.29
N TRP A 246 -10.86 16.42 1.11
CA TRP A 246 -12.00 15.93 0.35
C TRP A 246 -11.51 15.11 -0.84
N VAL A 247 -12.11 13.94 -1.03
CA VAL A 247 -11.78 13.00 -2.11
C VAL A 247 -13.00 12.81 -3.01
N PHE A 248 -12.86 13.02 -4.31
CA PHE A 248 -13.94 12.78 -5.27
C PHE A 248 -13.88 11.33 -5.75
N ALA A 249 -14.67 10.45 -5.13
CA ALA A 249 -14.68 9.03 -5.45
C ALA A 249 -15.94 8.63 -6.23
N GLU A 250 -15.80 7.72 -7.19
CA GLU A 250 -16.95 7.18 -7.94
C GLU A 250 -17.94 6.45 -7.03
N GLN A 251 -17.40 5.69 -6.07
CA GLN A 251 -18.17 4.97 -5.06
C GLN A 251 -17.59 5.22 -3.66
N ARG A 252 -18.46 5.22 -2.66
CA ARG A 252 -18.07 5.25 -1.25
C ARG A 252 -17.60 3.86 -0.81
N SER A 253 -16.40 3.50 -1.21
CA SER A 253 -15.66 2.28 -0.82
C SER A 253 -14.21 2.62 -0.50
N VAL A 254 -13.48 1.75 0.21
CA VAL A 254 -12.04 1.97 0.47
C VAL A 254 -11.30 2.08 -0.86
N ARG A 255 -11.55 1.16 -1.80
CA ARG A 255 -10.91 1.17 -3.11
C ARG A 255 -11.22 2.44 -3.91
N GLY A 256 -12.46 2.91 -3.90
CA GLY A 256 -12.86 4.15 -4.58
C GLY A 256 -12.15 5.39 -4.03
N ILE A 257 -11.92 5.45 -2.71
CA ILE A 257 -11.13 6.53 -2.09
C ILE A 257 -9.67 6.44 -2.50
N LEU A 258 -9.06 5.25 -2.46
CA LEU A 258 -7.67 5.05 -2.85
C LEU A 258 -7.43 5.35 -4.34
N ASP A 259 -8.38 5.00 -5.22
CA ASP A 259 -8.31 5.31 -6.66
C ASP A 259 -8.32 6.83 -6.89
N ALA A 260 -9.21 7.55 -6.21
CA ALA A 260 -9.32 8.99 -6.30
C ALA A 260 -8.11 9.71 -5.70
N LEU A 261 -7.55 9.24 -4.59
CA LEU A 261 -6.29 9.73 -4.03
C LEU A 261 -5.11 9.47 -4.99
N ALA A 262 -5.03 8.27 -5.58
CA ALA A 262 -4.00 7.92 -6.57
C ALA A 262 -4.06 8.80 -7.84
N ALA A 263 -5.27 9.22 -8.25
CA ALA A 263 -5.51 10.18 -9.32
C ALA A 263 -5.31 11.65 -8.89
N GLY A 264 -5.25 11.92 -7.58
CA GLY A 264 -5.17 13.27 -7.04
C GLY A 264 -6.48 14.05 -7.14
N HIS A 265 -7.62 13.36 -7.23
CA HIS A 265 -8.98 13.91 -7.26
C HIS A 265 -9.39 14.46 -5.90
N THR A 266 -8.68 15.49 -5.47
CA THR A 266 -8.71 16.01 -4.11
C THR A 266 -8.84 17.53 -4.06
N THR A 267 -9.43 18.00 -2.96
CA THR A 267 -9.44 19.41 -2.57
C THR A 267 -9.37 19.48 -1.05
N VAL A 268 -8.89 20.59 -0.52
CA VAL A 268 -8.66 20.74 0.92
C VAL A 268 -9.43 21.92 1.46
N SER A 269 -9.86 21.83 2.72
CA SER A 269 -10.56 22.89 3.45
C SER A 269 -10.05 22.99 4.87
N VAL A 270 -10.08 24.19 5.47
CA VAL A 270 -9.76 24.42 6.90
C VAL A 270 -10.58 23.54 7.85
N SER A 271 -11.78 23.14 7.43
CA SER A 271 -12.63 22.19 8.12
C SER A 271 -13.75 21.73 7.18
N LYS A 272 -14.50 20.71 7.60
CA LYS A 272 -15.64 20.20 6.83
C LYS A 272 -16.72 21.26 6.59
N THR A 273 -16.84 22.24 7.49
CA THR A 273 -17.81 23.34 7.40
C THR A 273 -17.21 24.63 6.84
N GLY A 274 -15.89 24.66 6.60
CA GLY A 274 -15.21 25.80 5.99
C GLY A 274 -15.47 25.95 4.49
N PRO A 275 -14.88 26.98 3.85
CA PRO A 275 -14.94 27.15 2.40
C PRO A 275 -14.51 25.87 1.68
N PHE A 276 -15.22 25.54 0.60
CA PHE A 276 -14.97 24.37 -0.21
C PHE A 276 -14.92 24.78 -1.67
N ALA A 277 -13.79 24.52 -2.32
CA ALA A 277 -13.55 24.90 -3.70
C ALA A 277 -13.41 23.66 -4.58
N THR A 278 -13.98 23.71 -5.78
CA THR A 278 -13.74 22.73 -6.84
C THR A 278 -13.18 23.42 -8.07
N LEU A 279 -12.34 22.69 -8.79
CA LEU A 279 -11.78 23.09 -10.07
C LEU A 279 -12.09 22.02 -11.11
N GLU A 280 -12.68 22.43 -12.21
CA GLU A 280 -13.03 21.58 -13.34
C GLU A 280 -12.60 22.27 -14.65
N ALA A 281 -12.34 21.53 -15.72
CA ALA A 281 -11.90 22.08 -17.00
C ALA A 281 -12.68 21.51 -18.19
N ASP A 282 -13.14 22.43 -19.04
CA ASP A 282 -13.64 22.21 -20.39
C ASP A 282 -12.51 22.61 -21.35
N VAL A 283 -11.72 21.64 -21.80
CA VAL A 283 -10.50 21.92 -22.58
C VAL A 283 -10.81 22.03 -24.08
N ASP A 284 -11.86 21.37 -24.56
CA ASP A 284 -12.27 21.37 -25.97
C ASP A 284 -13.34 22.43 -26.30
N GLY A 285 -13.88 23.10 -25.29
CA GLY A 285 -14.81 24.22 -25.39
C GLY A 285 -16.22 23.83 -25.80
N ASP A 286 -16.63 22.57 -25.60
CA ASP A 286 -17.94 22.05 -25.97
C ASP A 286 -19.05 22.34 -24.93
N GLY A 287 -18.67 22.78 -23.73
CA GLY A 287 -19.54 23.09 -22.60
C GLY A 287 -19.69 21.97 -21.56
N VAL A 288 -19.07 20.81 -21.77
CA VAL A 288 -18.89 19.75 -20.79
C VAL A 288 -17.51 19.95 -20.12
N PHE A 289 -17.45 19.68 -18.82
CA PHE A 289 -16.22 19.80 -18.04
C PHE A 289 -15.77 18.39 -17.69
N GLU A 290 -14.92 17.79 -18.53
CA GLU A 290 -14.48 16.40 -18.44
C GLU A 290 -13.41 16.18 -17.39
N ALA A 291 -12.62 17.21 -17.08
CA ALA A 291 -11.49 17.09 -16.17
C ALA A 291 -11.76 17.81 -14.85
N ILE A 292 -11.22 17.27 -13.77
CA ILE A 292 -11.23 17.84 -12.42
C ILE A 292 -9.81 17.98 -11.87
N GLY A 293 -9.65 18.70 -10.76
CA GLY A 293 -8.37 18.78 -10.06
C GLY A 293 -7.77 17.39 -9.82
N GLY A 294 -6.53 17.18 -10.23
CA GLY A 294 -5.82 15.90 -10.25
C GLY A 294 -5.47 15.43 -11.67
N ASP A 295 -6.36 15.69 -12.64
CA ASP A 295 -6.28 15.16 -14.00
C ASP A 295 -5.16 15.80 -14.84
N GLU A 296 -4.59 15.01 -15.75
CA GLU A 296 -3.68 15.46 -16.80
C GLU A 296 -4.32 15.32 -18.19
N VAL A 297 -4.75 16.45 -18.75
CA VAL A 297 -5.34 16.48 -20.09
C VAL A 297 -4.26 16.72 -21.14
N THR A 298 -4.16 15.82 -22.12
CA THR A 298 -3.26 15.97 -23.27
C THR A 298 -4.00 16.55 -24.47
N VAL A 299 -3.47 17.64 -25.02
CA VAL A 299 -4.01 18.35 -26.20
C VAL A 299 -3.04 18.25 -27.38
N ARG A 300 -3.53 18.36 -28.62
CA ARG A 300 -2.70 18.21 -29.83
C ARG A 300 -1.76 19.38 -30.11
N GLY A 301 -2.11 20.58 -29.65
CA GLY A 301 -1.35 21.81 -29.93
C GLY A 301 -1.62 22.89 -28.90
N GLN A 302 -0.83 23.97 -28.95
CA GLN A 302 -0.92 25.06 -27.97
C GLN A 302 -2.15 25.97 -28.17
N THR A 303 -2.81 25.89 -29.32
CA THR A 303 -4.02 26.66 -29.59
C THR A 303 -5.25 25.87 -29.16
N LEU A 304 -5.93 26.37 -28.12
CA LEU A 304 -7.20 25.83 -27.65
C LEU A 304 -8.38 26.59 -28.28
N PRO A 305 -9.57 25.96 -28.33
CA PRO A 305 -10.81 26.63 -28.70
C PRO A 305 -11.07 27.87 -27.83
N HIS A 306 -11.69 28.91 -28.41
CA HIS A 306 -11.97 30.16 -27.69
C HIS A 306 -12.87 29.99 -26.45
N ARG A 307 -13.61 28.88 -26.37
CA ARG A 307 -14.49 28.53 -25.25
C ARG A 307 -13.83 27.66 -24.19
N ALA A 308 -12.59 27.20 -24.41
CA ALA A 308 -11.87 26.41 -23.42
C ALA A 308 -11.75 27.19 -22.11
N SER A 309 -12.28 26.63 -21.03
CA SER A 309 -12.45 27.34 -19.76
C SER A 309 -12.34 26.42 -18.55
N LEU A 310 -11.90 27.00 -17.45
CA LEU A 310 -11.98 26.41 -16.13
C LEU A 310 -13.30 26.84 -15.48
N ARG A 311 -13.93 25.92 -14.75
CA ARG A 311 -15.04 26.20 -13.84
C ARG A 311 -14.54 26.10 -12.41
N VAL A 312 -14.51 27.25 -11.74
CA VAL A 312 -14.18 27.36 -10.32
C VAL A 312 -15.46 27.54 -9.55
N ARG A 313 -15.82 26.61 -8.68
CA ARG A 313 -16.96 26.75 -7.78
C ARG A 313 -16.47 26.86 -6.34
N VAL A 314 -16.99 27.83 -5.60
CA VAL A 314 -16.67 28.03 -4.19
C VAL A 314 -17.96 28.03 -3.38
N GLN A 315 -18.05 27.08 -2.46
CA GLN A 315 -19.12 26.94 -1.49
C GLN A 315 -18.65 27.41 -0.12
N ARG A 316 -19.58 27.94 0.70
CA ARG A 316 -19.32 28.50 2.04
C ARG A 316 -18.23 29.57 2.04
N GLY A 317 -18.11 30.32 0.95
CA GLY A 317 -17.01 31.25 0.70
C GLY A 317 -17.38 32.73 0.80
N THR A 318 -18.53 33.15 1.33
CA THR A 318 -18.94 34.57 1.35
C THR A 318 -17.83 35.49 1.88
N GLY A 319 -17.44 36.51 1.11
CA GLY A 319 -16.36 37.43 1.41
C GLY A 319 -14.95 36.89 1.19
N ALA A 320 -14.79 35.64 0.75
CA ALA A 320 -13.50 35.04 0.44
C ALA A 320 -12.88 35.63 -0.81
N ARG A 321 -11.55 35.77 -0.76
CA ARG A 321 -10.74 36.02 -1.94
C ARG A 321 -10.43 34.69 -2.60
N VAL A 322 -10.86 34.55 -3.85
CA VAL A 322 -10.66 33.35 -4.67
C VAL A 322 -9.58 33.68 -5.69
N LEU A 323 -8.45 32.97 -5.61
CA LEU A 323 -7.26 33.19 -6.42
C LEU A 323 -7.08 31.98 -7.33
N VAL A 324 -7.00 32.22 -8.64
CA VAL A 324 -6.69 31.17 -9.62
C VAL A 324 -5.26 31.38 -10.06
N TYR A 325 -4.42 30.38 -9.85
CA TYR A 325 -3.03 30.38 -10.27
C TYR A 325 -2.83 29.47 -11.47
N ALA A 326 -1.85 29.83 -12.30
CA ALA A 326 -1.33 28.97 -13.33
C ALA A 326 0.20 28.89 -13.19
N SER A 327 0.82 27.84 -13.74
CA SER A 327 2.28 27.73 -13.83
C SER A 327 2.92 29.06 -14.32
N PRO A 328 3.92 29.64 -13.60
CA PRO A 328 4.74 29.02 -12.57
C PRO A 328 4.22 29.13 -11.12
N GLY A 329 3.01 29.63 -10.90
CA GLY A 329 2.38 29.70 -9.57
C GLY A 329 2.40 31.09 -8.94
N ARG A 330 2.41 31.13 -7.60
CA ARG A 330 2.27 32.38 -6.83
C ARG A 330 3.33 33.42 -7.15
N SER A 331 4.53 32.97 -7.52
CA SER A 331 5.64 33.83 -7.96
C SER A 331 5.30 34.72 -9.17
N ALA A 332 4.33 34.33 -10.00
CA ALA A 332 3.84 35.13 -11.13
C ALA A 332 2.53 35.88 -10.85
N GLY A 333 1.95 35.72 -9.65
CA GLY A 333 0.64 36.24 -9.30
C GLY A 333 -0.54 35.44 -9.89
N PRO A 334 -1.76 35.69 -9.41
CA PRO A 334 -2.95 34.97 -9.88
C PRO A 334 -3.32 35.40 -11.31
N VAL A 335 -3.75 34.44 -12.14
CA VAL A 335 -4.30 34.70 -13.48
C VAL A 335 -5.73 35.23 -13.42
N ALA A 336 -6.43 34.98 -12.33
CA ALA A 336 -7.74 35.58 -12.02
C ALA A 336 -7.92 35.73 -10.51
N THR A 337 -8.65 36.77 -10.09
CA THR A 337 -9.00 37.02 -8.70
C THR A 337 -10.46 37.42 -8.61
N PHE A 338 -11.18 36.80 -7.67
CA PHE A 338 -12.58 37.09 -7.39
C PHE A 338 -12.78 37.32 -5.90
N THR A 339 -13.87 37.99 -5.56
CA THR A 339 -14.38 38.04 -4.18
C THR A 339 -15.76 37.41 -4.20
N SER A 340 -15.94 36.32 -3.45
CA SER A 340 -17.23 35.62 -3.41
C SER A 340 -18.28 36.47 -2.73
N ALA A 341 -19.32 36.87 -3.45
CA ALA A 341 -20.39 37.72 -2.92
C ALA A 341 -21.47 36.92 -2.18
N SER A 342 -21.59 35.62 -2.47
CA SER A 342 -22.54 34.70 -1.85
C SER A 342 -21.86 33.40 -1.36
N ALA A 343 -22.67 32.53 -0.75
CA ALA A 343 -22.20 31.27 -0.18
C ALA A 343 -21.98 30.16 -1.21
N ASP A 344 -22.41 30.31 -2.46
CA ASP A 344 -22.16 29.33 -3.53
C ASP A 344 -22.02 30.10 -4.85
N GLU A 345 -20.79 30.26 -5.32
CA GLU A 345 -20.47 30.99 -6.53
C GLU A 345 -19.67 30.15 -7.51
N THR A 346 -19.86 30.45 -8.80
CA THR A 346 -19.16 29.80 -9.90
C THR A 346 -18.56 30.87 -10.81
N TYR A 347 -17.29 30.70 -11.15
CA TYR A 347 -16.54 31.56 -12.08
C TYR A 347 -16.01 30.75 -13.25
N LEU A 348 -16.01 31.37 -14.43
CA LEU A 348 -15.36 30.82 -15.62
C LEU A 348 -14.07 31.58 -15.90
N VAL A 349 -12.97 30.84 -16.04
CA VAL A 349 -11.64 31.41 -16.33
C VAL A 349 -11.13 30.83 -17.65
N PRO A 350 -10.80 31.66 -18.66
CA PRO A 350 -10.27 31.16 -19.93
C PRO A 350 -8.96 30.40 -19.75
N ILE A 351 -8.81 29.25 -20.43
CA ILE A 351 -7.57 28.48 -20.42
C ILE A 351 -6.58 29.06 -21.45
N ARG A 352 -5.33 29.22 -21.04
CA ARG A 352 -4.22 29.63 -21.90
C ARG A 352 -3.01 28.70 -21.74
N LEU A 353 -2.45 28.25 -22.85
CA LEU A 353 -1.21 27.46 -22.82
C LEU A 353 -0.02 28.37 -23.13
N THR A 354 0.90 28.49 -22.18
CA THR A 354 2.12 29.31 -22.31
C THR A 354 3.36 28.46 -22.62
N GLY A 355 3.24 27.12 -22.60
CA GLY A 355 4.33 26.19 -22.82
C GLY A 355 3.85 24.79 -23.23
N ALA A 356 4.76 23.82 -23.20
CA ALA A 356 4.44 22.42 -23.47
C ALA A 356 3.62 21.77 -22.35
N HIS A 357 3.76 22.28 -21.12
CA HIS A 357 3.02 21.84 -19.96
C HIS A 357 2.56 23.07 -19.18
N ALA A 358 1.35 23.01 -18.65
CA ALA A 358 0.77 24.01 -17.77
C ALA A 358 -0.03 23.31 -16.67
N TRP A 359 -0.32 24.02 -15.60
CA TRP A 359 -1.23 23.58 -14.56
C TRP A 359 -2.01 24.77 -14.03
N TYR A 360 -3.21 24.51 -13.51
CA TYR A 360 -4.09 25.51 -12.91
C TYR A 360 -4.58 25.01 -11.56
N ARG A 361 -4.58 25.85 -10.53
CA ARG A 361 -5.14 25.52 -9.21
C ARG A 361 -5.90 26.70 -8.63
N VAL A 362 -6.76 26.41 -7.65
CA VAL A 362 -7.52 27.44 -6.92
C VAL A 362 -7.03 27.51 -5.48
N GLU A 363 -7.02 28.72 -4.94
CA GLU A 363 -6.74 29.03 -3.55
C GLU A 363 -7.81 29.97 -3.01
N VAL A 364 -8.35 29.67 -1.83
CA VAL A 364 -9.35 30.49 -1.16
C VAL A 364 -8.76 31.01 0.15
N ARG A 365 -8.73 32.34 0.30
CA ARG A 365 -8.24 33.00 1.50
C ARG A 365 -9.29 33.88 2.17
N GLN A 366 -9.31 33.85 3.50
CA GLN A 366 -10.16 34.69 4.34
C GLN A 366 -9.50 35.01 5.68
N PRO A 367 -9.87 36.13 6.34
CA PRO A 367 -9.49 36.39 7.72
C PRO A 367 -9.84 35.23 8.68
N GLY A 368 -9.07 35.08 9.75
CA GLY A 368 -9.35 34.15 10.86
C GLY A 368 -8.06 33.59 11.45
N ALA A 369 -8.15 32.47 12.18
CA ALA A 369 -6.99 31.81 12.80
C ALA A 369 -5.92 31.42 11.78
N ALA A 370 -4.66 31.38 12.22
CA ALA A 370 -3.53 30.94 11.41
C ALA A 370 -3.81 29.58 10.78
N SER A 371 -3.39 29.39 9.52
CA SER A 371 -3.63 28.13 8.80
C SER A 371 -2.66 27.01 9.17
N GLY A 372 -1.71 27.24 10.06
CA GLY A 372 -0.80 26.22 10.59
C GLY A 372 0.13 26.84 11.63
N ALA A 373 0.85 26.02 12.39
CA ALA A 373 1.77 26.48 13.41
C ALA A 373 2.95 27.30 12.85
N GLY A 374 3.36 26.99 11.61
CA GLY A 374 4.41 27.72 10.87
C GLY A 374 3.90 28.92 10.07
N ALA A 375 2.58 29.10 9.94
CA ALA A 375 2.00 30.17 9.14
C ALA A 375 2.24 31.56 9.76
N ASP A 376 2.45 32.59 8.94
CA ASP A 376 2.55 33.98 9.41
C ASP A 376 1.20 34.43 10.01
N PRO A 377 1.14 34.67 11.34
CA PRO A 377 -0.11 35.03 12.02
C PRO A 377 -0.57 36.46 11.70
N THR A 378 0.29 37.27 11.06
CA THR A 378 0.00 38.67 10.72
C THR A 378 -0.66 38.84 9.36
N LEU A 379 -0.75 37.78 8.56
CA LEU A 379 -1.42 37.83 7.26
C LEU A 379 -2.89 38.22 7.44
N PRO A 380 -3.38 39.21 6.66
CA PRO A 380 -4.77 39.67 6.77
C PRO A 380 -5.78 38.59 6.35
N ASP A 381 -5.35 37.65 5.50
CA ASP A 381 -6.14 36.51 5.08
C ASP A 381 -5.30 35.23 5.01
N GLN A 382 -5.78 34.21 5.71
CA GLN A 382 -5.14 32.90 5.87
C GLN A 382 -5.69 31.92 4.84
N LEU A 383 -4.95 30.84 4.57
CA LEU A 383 -5.43 29.77 3.69
C LEU A 383 -6.68 29.11 4.30
N ARG A 384 -7.72 28.90 3.48
CA ARG A 384 -8.97 28.25 3.89
C ARG A 384 -9.38 27.08 3.02
N ALA A 385 -9.01 27.11 1.74
CA ALA A 385 -9.17 25.97 0.85
C ALA A 385 -8.17 26.05 -0.30
N ALA A 386 -7.81 24.90 -0.86
CA ALA A 386 -7.02 24.80 -2.08
C ALA A 386 -7.43 23.55 -2.86
N THR A 387 -7.34 23.59 -4.18
CA THR A 387 -7.65 22.43 -5.03
C THR A 387 -6.38 21.74 -5.49
N SER A 388 -6.47 20.44 -5.77
CA SER A 388 -5.53 19.82 -6.71
C SER A 388 -5.56 20.56 -8.05
N PRO A 389 -4.43 20.60 -8.77
CA PRO A 389 -4.37 21.29 -10.04
C PRO A 389 -5.02 20.45 -11.16
N VAL A 390 -5.57 21.11 -12.18
CA VAL A 390 -5.76 20.50 -13.50
C VAL A 390 -4.47 20.69 -14.29
N PHE A 391 -3.86 19.61 -14.75
CA PHE A 391 -2.66 19.63 -15.59
C PHE A 391 -3.04 19.58 -17.08
N LEU A 392 -2.32 20.36 -17.88
CA LEU A 392 -2.47 20.39 -19.34
C LEU A 392 -1.12 20.12 -19.99
N SER A 393 -1.09 19.21 -20.96
CA SER A 393 0.12 18.79 -21.66
C SER A 393 -0.08 18.82 -23.18
N VAL A 394 0.90 19.33 -23.92
CA VAL A 394 0.84 19.43 -25.39
C VAL A 394 1.57 18.25 -26.02
N GLY A 395 0.83 17.41 -26.73
CA GLY A 395 1.33 16.29 -27.53
C GLY A 395 1.71 15.04 -26.74
N GLN A 396 2.25 15.18 -25.53
CA GLN A 396 2.65 14.07 -24.65
C GLN A 396 2.51 14.47 -23.18
N PRO A 397 2.14 13.55 -22.27
CA PRO A 397 2.15 13.77 -20.83
C PRO A 397 3.52 14.22 -20.31
N ALA A 398 3.54 14.97 -19.22
CA ALA A 398 4.79 15.42 -18.63
C ALA A 398 5.59 14.27 -17.98
N GLN A 399 6.90 14.38 -18.10
CA GLN A 399 7.87 13.56 -17.38
C GLN A 399 8.47 14.36 -16.24
N PRO A 400 8.65 13.76 -15.05
CA PRO A 400 9.28 14.45 -13.93
C PRO A 400 10.75 14.72 -14.25
N GLN A 401 11.22 15.92 -13.91
CA GLN A 401 12.60 16.34 -14.05
C GLN A 401 13.21 16.52 -12.67
N PRO A 402 13.63 15.45 -11.95
CA PRO A 402 14.25 15.59 -10.64
C PRO A 402 15.64 16.25 -10.73
N GLU A 403 16.17 16.72 -9.60
CA GLU A 403 17.56 17.15 -9.47
C GLU A 403 18.53 15.97 -9.62
N ILE A 404 18.17 14.82 -9.05
CA ILE A 404 18.92 13.57 -9.18
C ILE A 404 18.05 12.53 -9.90
N ALA A 405 18.53 12.08 -11.07
CA ALA A 405 17.81 11.07 -11.85
C ALA A 405 17.87 9.68 -11.22
N LEU A 406 16.81 8.90 -11.43
CA LEU A 406 16.82 7.47 -11.10
C LEU A 406 17.82 6.71 -11.99
N PRO A 407 18.47 5.65 -11.47
CA PRO A 407 19.25 4.75 -12.29
C PRO A 407 18.41 4.16 -13.42
N ALA A 408 19.04 4.02 -14.59
CA ALA A 408 18.43 3.35 -15.72
C ALA A 408 17.98 1.94 -15.33
N PRO A 409 16.74 1.53 -15.67
CA PRO A 409 16.26 0.20 -15.36
C PRO A 409 17.13 -0.86 -16.05
N ALA A 410 17.39 -1.96 -15.34
CA ALA A 410 18.03 -3.11 -15.96
C ALA A 410 17.16 -3.65 -17.11
N THR A 411 17.78 -3.95 -18.25
CA THR A 411 17.12 -4.54 -19.42
C THR A 411 17.69 -5.94 -19.67
N GLY A 412 16.83 -6.86 -20.09
CA GLY A 412 17.18 -8.24 -20.37
C GLY A 412 15.97 -9.15 -20.36
N ASP A 413 16.10 -10.31 -21.00
CA ASP A 413 15.06 -11.34 -21.01
C ASP A 413 15.25 -12.28 -19.82
N ASP A 414 14.37 -12.15 -18.82
CA ASP A 414 14.26 -13.08 -17.69
C ASP A 414 13.33 -14.27 -17.98
N ARG A 415 12.82 -14.39 -19.22
CA ARG A 415 11.90 -15.42 -19.69
C ARG A 415 10.59 -15.50 -18.90
N ALA A 416 10.24 -14.47 -18.14
CA ALA A 416 8.97 -14.45 -17.44
C ALA A 416 7.80 -14.18 -18.40
N THR A 417 6.70 -14.91 -18.23
CA THR A 417 5.52 -14.83 -19.08
C THR A 417 4.37 -14.16 -18.34
N LEU A 418 3.67 -13.22 -18.98
CA LEU A 418 2.50 -12.56 -18.40
C LEU A 418 1.36 -13.58 -18.18
N VAL A 419 0.82 -13.59 -16.96
CA VAL A 419 -0.27 -14.49 -16.54
C VAL A 419 -1.56 -13.74 -16.26
N LEU A 420 -1.53 -12.64 -15.51
CA LEU A 420 -2.72 -11.85 -15.16
C LEU A 420 -2.39 -10.35 -15.17
N GLY A 421 -3.42 -9.52 -15.36
CA GLY A 421 -3.29 -8.06 -15.43
C GLY A 421 -3.22 -7.52 -16.86
N GLY A 422 -3.47 -6.22 -16.97
CA GLY A 422 -3.37 -5.44 -18.19
C GLY A 422 -2.53 -4.19 -17.94
N ASP A 423 -2.19 -3.46 -19.00
CA ASP A 423 -1.49 -2.18 -18.84
C ASP A 423 -2.45 -1.21 -18.11
N GLY A 424 -1.91 -0.26 -17.33
CA GLY A 424 -2.65 0.73 -16.54
C GLY A 424 -3.47 0.19 -15.35
N GLY A 425 -3.59 -1.13 -15.19
CA GLY A 425 -4.36 -1.76 -14.12
C GLY A 425 -3.51 -2.54 -13.13
N PHE A 426 -4.15 -3.02 -12.06
CA PHE A 426 -3.49 -3.79 -11.02
C PHE A 426 -3.97 -5.24 -10.99
N ALA A 427 -3.02 -6.17 -11.09
CA ALA A 427 -3.16 -7.55 -10.65
C ALA A 427 -1.91 -7.95 -9.84
N GLY A 428 -2.13 -8.50 -8.65
CA GLY A 428 -1.05 -8.76 -7.70
C GLY A 428 -1.43 -9.77 -6.61
N PHE A 429 -0.55 -9.89 -5.61
CA PHE A 429 -0.71 -10.79 -4.46
C PHE A 429 -1.03 -12.24 -4.85
N ALA A 430 -0.36 -12.71 -5.91
CA ALA A 430 -0.66 -14.00 -6.50
C ALA A 430 -0.19 -15.16 -5.63
N ASP A 431 -0.87 -16.29 -5.77
CA ASP A 431 -0.45 -17.59 -5.25
C ASP A 431 -0.53 -18.65 -6.36
N VAL A 432 0.27 -19.71 -6.24
CA VAL A 432 0.39 -20.74 -7.27
C VAL A 432 0.45 -22.13 -6.66
N ALA A 433 -0.24 -23.08 -7.31
CA ALA A 433 -0.10 -24.50 -7.02
C ALA A 433 0.05 -25.30 -8.32
N VAL A 434 1.08 -26.15 -8.41
CA VAL A 434 1.40 -26.90 -9.63
C VAL A 434 1.05 -28.37 -9.49
N GLN A 435 0.31 -28.92 -10.46
CA GLN A 435 0.02 -30.34 -10.56
C GLN A 435 0.04 -30.79 -12.01
N GLY A 436 0.73 -31.90 -12.31
CA GLY A 436 0.72 -32.50 -13.64
C GLY A 436 1.19 -31.58 -14.77
N GLY A 437 2.11 -30.65 -14.49
CA GLY A 437 2.60 -29.66 -15.45
C GLY A 437 1.64 -28.50 -15.71
N VAL A 438 0.59 -28.33 -14.92
CA VAL A 438 -0.32 -27.18 -14.96
C VAL A 438 -0.11 -26.35 -13.69
N ALA A 439 0.16 -25.06 -13.86
CA ALA A 439 0.14 -24.10 -12.78
C ALA A 439 -1.27 -23.51 -12.61
N HIS A 440 -1.79 -23.57 -11.39
CA HIS A 440 -3.05 -22.97 -10.98
C HIS A 440 -2.71 -21.67 -10.27
N VAL A 441 -2.99 -20.53 -10.91
CA VAL A 441 -2.64 -19.20 -10.40
C VAL A 441 -3.90 -18.49 -9.93
N VAL A 442 -3.87 -17.96 -8.72
CA VAL A 442 -4.89 -17.03 -8.19
C VAL A 442 -4.24 -15.68 -7.92
N ALA A 443 -5.00 -14.59 -8.05
CA ALA A 443 -4.51 -13.24 -7.77
C ALA A 443 -5.66 -12.31 -7.40
N GLU A 444 -5.32 -11.17 -6.80
CA GLU A 444 -6.20 -10.01 -6.74
C GLU A 444 -6.20 -9.29 -8.09
N GLN A 445 -7.34 -8.77 -8.50
CA GLN A 445 -7.48 -7.86 -9.63
C GLN A 445 -8.33 -6.68 -9.21
N HIS A 446 -7.78 -5.47 -9.33
CA HIS A 446 -8.48 -4.25 -8.97
C HIS A 446 -9.09 -3.64 -10.24
N GLY A 447 -10.33 -3.21 -10.13
CA GLY A 447 -11.01 -2.39 -11.11
C GLY A 447 -11.57 -1.14 -10.43
N ASP A 448 -12.39 -0.38 -11.16
CA ASP A 448 -12.97 0.87 -10.66
C ASP A 448 -13.70 0.64 -9.33
N ALA A 449 -13.17 1.22 -8.25
CA ALA A 449 -13.69 1.10 -6.89
C ALA A 449 -13.92 -0.35 -6.38
N SER A 450 -13.25 -1.35 -6.97
CA SER A 450 -13.50 -2.76 -6.67
C SER A 450 -12.21 -3.60 -6.64
N THR A 451 -12.19 -4.58 -5.74
CA THR A 451 -11.19 -5.64 -5.69
C THR A 451 -11.85 -7.00 -5.80
N THR A 452 -11.34 -7.81 -6.73
CA THR A 452 -11.85 -9.16 -7.02
C THR A 452 -10.73 -10.20 -6.95
N VAL A 453 -11.11 -11.44 -6.69
CA VAL A 453 -10.20 -12.59 -6.75
C VAL A 453 -10.45 -13.33 -8.06
N VAL A 454 -9.36 -13.54 -8.81
CA VAL A 454 -9.38 -14.22 -10.11
C VAL A 454 -8.51 -15.47 -10.10
N TYR A 455 -8.80 -16.39 -11.03
CA TYR A 455 -8.12 -17.67 -11.21
C TYR A 455 -7.75 -17.90 -12.68
N ARG A 456 -6.59 -18.50 -12.93
CA ARG A 456 -6.13 -18.91 -14.26
C ARG A 456 -5.32 -20.20 -14.24
N GLN A 457 -5.63 -21.11 -15.15
CA GLN A 457 -4.76 -22.25 -15.46
C GLN A 457 -3.69 -21.85 -16.47
N VAL A 458 -2.45 -22.25 -16.21
CA VAL A 458 -1.31 -22.04 -17.09
C VAL A 458 -0.62 -23.39 -17.34
N PRO A 459 -0.83 -24.04 -18.50
CA PRO A 459 -0.14 -25.27 -18.83
C PRO A 459 1.34 -24.99 -19.14
N ALA A 460 2.24 -25.94 -18.84
CA ALA A 460 3.66 -25.84 -19.18
C ALA A 460 3.91 -25.65 -20.68
N HIS A 461 2.99 -26.13 -21.51
CA HIS A 461 3.00 -25.96 -22.96
C HIS A 461 1.63 -25.51 -23.46
N GLY A 462 1.62 -24.52 -24.35
CA GLY A 462 0.39 -23.97 -24.93
C GLY A 462 -0.04 -22.66 -24.27
N LYS A 463 -1.26 -22.21 -24.59
CA LYS A 463 -1.77 -20.92 -24.12
C LYS A 463 -2.44 -21.08 -22.73
N PRO A 464 -2.28 -20.10 -21.83
CA PRO A 464 -3.06 -20.05 -20.60
C PRO A 464 -4.57 -20.07 -20.88
N ALA A 465 -5.35 -20.69 -19.98
CA ALA A 465 -6.81 -20.71 -20.06
C ALA A 465 -7.41 -19.30 -19.91
N LYS A 466 -8.74 -19.20 -20.09
CA LYS A 466 -9.47 -17.96 -19.78
C LYS A 466 -9.48 -17.72 -18.26
N THR A 467 -9.34 -16.46 -17.86
CA THR A 467 -9.48 -16.04 -16.47
C THR A 467 -10.91 -16.28 -15.96
N VAL A 468 -11.03 -16.78 -14.74
CA VAL A 468 -12.29 -17.01 -14.01
C VAL A 468 -12.33 -16.09 -12.80
N GLU A 469 -13.40 -15.31 -12.65
CA GLU A 469 -13.63 -14.50 -11.43
C GLU A 469 -14.27 -15.37 -10.34
N LEU A 470 -13.58 -15.52 -9.20
CA LEU A 470 -13.99 -16.37 -8.09
C LEU A 470 -14.87 -15.64 -7.08
N SER A 471 -14.71 -14.33 -6.95
CA SER A 471 -15.44 -13.49 -6.00
C SER A 471 -16.63 -12.75 -6.62
N ALA A 472 -17.16 -13.24 -7.74
CA ALA A 472 -18.25 -12.58 -8.47
C ALA A 472 -19.38 -12.08 -7.55
N GLY A 473 -19.72 -10.81 -7.69
CA GLY A 473 -20.71 -10.11 -6.85
C GLY A 473 -20.14 -9.49 -5.56
N SER A 474 -18.82 -9.51 -5.36
CA SER A 474 -18.13 -8.74 -4.33
C SER A 474 -17.11 -7.77 -4.93
N ALA A 475 -16.95 -6.62 -4.29
CA ALA A 475 -15.96 -5.60 -4.63
C ALA A 475 -14.82 -5.51 -3.59
N THR A 476 -14.75 -6.43 -2.63
CA THR A 476 -13.84 -6.34 -1.47
C THR A 476 -13.10 -7.66 -1.18
N ALA A 477 -12.97 -8.54 -2.17
CA ALA A 477 -12.34 -9.84 -2.01
C ALA A 477 -10.81 -9.74 -2.10
N ARG A 478 -10.07 -10.26 -1.12
CA ARG A 478 -8.62 -10.10 -0.97
C ARG A 478 -7.91 -11.40 -0.54
N ALA A 479 -6.59 -11.38 -0.56
CA ALA A 479 -5.66 -12.39 -0.05
C ALA A 479 -5.96 -13.84 -0.49
N PRO A 480 -6.04 -14.14 -1.80
CA PRO A 480 -6.34 -15.48 -2.26
C PRO A 480 -5.17 -16.45 -2.06
N ARG A 481 -5.49 -17.72 -1.80
CA ARG A 481 -4.53 -18.85 -1.77
C ARG A 481 -5.10 -20.07 -2.46
N VAL A 482 -4.24 -20.89 -3.03
CA VAL A 482 -4.64 -22.06 -3.83
C VAL A 482 -3.88 -23.32 -3.44
N ALA A 483 -4.58 -24.45 -3.40
CA ALA A 483 -3.98 -25.77 -3.27
C ALA A 483 -4.61 -26.76 -4.25
N VAL A 484 -3.83 -27.73 -4.70
CA VAL A 484 -4.25 -28.71 -5.72
C VAL A 484 -3.85 -30.13 -5.33
N SER A 485 -4.72 -31.10 -5.62
CA SER A 485 -4.41 -32.53 -5.58
C SER A 485 -5.17 -33.26 -6.68
N GLY A 486 -4.45 -33.87 -7.63
CA GLY A 486 -5.07 -34.50 -8.79
C GLY A 486 -5.88 -33.50 -9.63
N ARG A 487 -7.21 -33.63 -9.63
CA ARG A 487 -8.14 -32.72 -10.32
C ARG A 487 -8.85 -31.76 -9.37
N ASP A 488 -8.60 -31.87 -8.07
CA ASP A 488 -9.23 -31.07 -7.05
C ASP A 488 -8.42 -29.80 -6.84
N VAL A 489 -9.03 -28.64 -7.12
CA VAL A 489 -8.45 -27.31 -6.90
C VAL A 489 -9.28 -26.60 -5.84
N TRP A 490 -8.62 -26.20 -4.76
CA TRP A 490 -9.22 -25.44 -3.66
C TRP A 490 -8.67 -24.03 -3.68
N VAL A 491 -9.56 -23.04 -3.61
CA VAL A 491 -9.19 -21.63 -3.51
C VAL A 491 -9.88 -21.01 -2.30
N VAL A 492 -9.09 -20.41 -1.42
CA VAL A 492 -9.56 -19.67 -0.25
C VAL A 492 -9.24 -18.18 -0.41
N TRP A 493 -10.09 -17.30 0.12
CA TRP A 493 -9.86 -15.86 0.15
C TRP A 493 -10.62 -15.21 1.33
N GLN A 494 -10.29 -13.96 1.66
CA GLN A 494 -11.07 -13.14 2.60
C GLN A 494 -11.98 -12.19 1.83
N ASP A 495 -13.18 -11.91 2.34
CA ASP A 495 -14.18 -11.12 1.62
C ASP A 495 -15.21 -10.50 2.57
N GLU A 496 -15.63 -9.26 2.28
CA GLU A 496 -16.72 -8.57 2.99
C GLU A 496 -18.03 -8.54 2.20
N ARG A 497 -18.06 -9.13 1.00
CA ARG A 497 -19.21 -9.11 0.09
C ARG A 497 -19.67 -7.69 -0.22
N GLY A 498 -18.71 -6.77 -0.34
CA GLY A 498 -18.95 -5.35 -0.58
C GLY A 498 -19.52 -4.56 0.62
N GLN A 499 -19.47 -5.10 1.84
CA GLN A 499 -20.00 -4.44 3.05
C GLN A 499 -18.87 -4.04 4.01
N GLU A 500 -18.21 -2.91 3.74
CA GLU A 500 -17.02 -2.45 4.47
C GLU A 500 -17.33 -1.72 5.80
N GLN A 501 -18.61 -1.48 6.15
CA GLN A 501 -19.01 -0.84 7.41
C GLN A 501 -20.06 -1.68 8.17
N PRO A 502 -19.71 -2.26 9.33
CA PRO A 502 -18.36 -2.31 9.91
C PRO A 502 -17.42 -3.23 9.11
N HIS A 503 -16.12 -2.91 9.13
CA HIS A 503 -15.10 -3.73 8.48
C HIS A 503 -15.00 -5.11 9.15
N ARG A 504 -15.50 -6.16 8.49
CA ARG A 504 -15.67 -7.54 9.03
C ARG A 504 -15.52 -8.60 7.94
N PRO A 505 -14.31 -8.74 7.35
CA PRO A 505 -14.05 -9.78 6.37
C PRO A 505 -14.29 -11.18 6.94
N ALA A 506 -14.75 -12.08 6.08
CA ALA A 506 -14.91 -13.49 6.38
C ALA A 506 -14.09 -14.35 5.40
N VAL A 507 -13.74 -15.56 5.83
CA VAL A 507 -13.01 -16.53 5.01
C VAL A 507 -13.99 -17.33 4.16
N TYR A 508 -13.74 -17.36 2.85
CA TYR A 508 -14.52 -18.10 1.88
C TYR A 508 -13.66 -19.12 1.14
N LEU A 509 -14.26 -20.26 0.80
CA LEU A 509 -13.62 -21.38 0.12
C LEU A 509 -14.44 -21.79 -1.10
N ARG A 510 -13.77 -22.09 -2.21
CA ARG A 510 -14.34 -22.76 -3.39
C ARG A 510 -13.57 -24.00 -3.76
N HIS A 511 -14.29 -24.95 -4.34
CA HIS A 511 -13.75 -26.22 -4.83
C HIS A 511 -14.02 -26.37 -6.33
N SER A 512 -13.05 -26.86 -7.06
CA SER A 512 -13.22 -27.41 -8.39
C SER A 512 -12.82 -28.87 -8.39
N ARG A 513 -13.69 -29.74 -8.91
CA ARG A 513 -13.43 -31.19 -9.08
C ARG A 513 -12.91 -31.57 -10.47
N ASN A 514 -12.80 -30.59 -11.37
CA ASN A 514 -12.51 -30.82 -12.78
C ASN A 514 -11.22 -30.14 -13.23
N GLY A 515 -10.28 -29.91 -12.31
CA GLY A 515 -8.99 -29.29 -12.58
C GLY A 515 -9.03 -27.77 -12.59
N GLY A 516 -10.14 -27.13 -12.22
CA GLY A 516 -10.32 -25.67 -12.27
C GLY A 516 -11.04 -25.15 -13.51
N HIS A 517 -11.69 -26.00 -14.30
CA HIS A 517 -12.52 -25.55 -15.42
C HIS A 517 -13.84 -24.91 -14.95
N SER A 518 -14.36 -25.34 -13.81
CA SER A 518 -15.49 -24.71 -13.13
C SER A 518 -15.37 -24.88 -11.62
N PHE A 519 -15.95 -23.95 -10.86
CA PHE A 519 -15.95 -23.98 -9.39
C PHE A 519 -17.37 -24.11 -8.86
N GLU A 520 -17.51 -24.86 -7.77
CA GLU A 520 -18.72 -24.93 -6.96
C GLU A 520 -18.99 -23.56 -6.27
N PRO A 521 -20.20 -23.32 -5.74
CA PRO A 521 -20.50 -22.13 -4.96
C PRO A 521 -19.54 -21.93 -3.78
N ALA A 522 -19.32 -20.66 -3.40
CA ALA A 522 -18.46 -20.34 -2.26
C ALA A 522 -19.10 -20.76 -0.93
N VAL A 523 -18.31 -21.35 -0.04
CA VAL A 523 -18.68 -21.69 1.34
C VAL A 523 -17.98 -20.72 2.29
N ARG A 524 -18.72 -20.12 3.22
CA ARG A 524 -18.16 -19.29 4.30
C ARG A 524 -17.67 -20.19 5.43
N LEU A 525 -16.41 -20.03 5.86
CA LEU A 525 -15.80 -20.83 6.93
C LEU A 525 -15.82 -20.11 8.30
N SER A 526 -15.52 -18.81 8.31
CA SER A 526 -15.55 -18.04 9.56
C SER A 526 -16.97 -17.53 9.86
N GLY A 527 -17.44 -17.76 11.09
CA GLY A 527 -18.80 -17.41 11.53
C GLY A 527 -18.89 -16.27 12.55
N GLY A 528 -17.76 -15.82 13.10
CA GLY A 528 -17.69 -14.83 14.17
C GLY A 528 -18.04 -13.40 13.74
N SER A 529 -18.10 -12.51 14.73
CA SER A 529 -18.30 -11.05 14.55
C SER A 529 -16.99 -10.27 14.38
N GLY A 530 -15.85 -10.96 14.38
CA GLY A 530 -14.53 -10.37 14.17
C GLY A 530 -14.17 -10.23 12.69
N ARG A 531 -12.91 -9.89 12.46
CA ARG A 531 -12.26 -9.76 11.16
C ARG A 531 -11.45 -11.03 10.90
N ALA A 532 -11.91 -11.86 9.99
CA ALA A 532 -11.20 -13.08 9.60
C ALA A 532 -10.38 -12.80 8.31
N ILE A 533 -9.06 -12.80 8.44
CA ILE A 533 -8.12 -12.30 7.44
C ILE A 533 -6.92 -13.24 7.22
N GLN A 534 -6.16 -12.98 6.16
CA GLN A 534 -4.91 -13.65 5.80
C GLN A 534 -5.02 -15.19 5.78
N PRO A 535 -5.97 -15.77 5.02
CA PRO A 535 -6.15 -17.21 5.01
C PRO A 535 -4.96 -17.91 4.30
N ALA A 536 -4.69 -19.16 4.69
CA ALA A 536 -3.83 -20.09 3.98
C ALA A 536 -4.48 -21.47 3.88
N VAL A 537 -4.10 -22.25 2.86
CA VAL A 537 -4.68 -23.57 2.58
C VAL A 537 -3.61 -24.59 2.19
N ALA A 538 -3.75 -25.80 2.73
CA ALA A 538 -3.04 -27.00 2.29
C ALA A 538 -3.99 -28.20 2.26
N LEU A 539 -3.56 -29.35 1.73
CA LEU A 539 -4.44 -30.52 1.54
C LEU A 539 -3.93 -31.72 2.35
N LEU A 540 -4.80 -32.30 3.19
CA LEU A 540 -4.59 -33.63 3.79
C LEU A 540 -4.88 -34.75 2.78
N SER A 541 -5.94 -34.55 2.00
CA SER A 541 -6.34 -35.34 0.84
C SER A 541 -7.06 -34.43 -0.16
N ALA A 542 -7.36 -34.94 -1.35
CA ALA A 542 -8.03 -34.17 -2.40
C ALA A 542 -9.37 -33.53 -1.95
N ASP A 543 -10.07 -34.16 -1.01
CA ASP A 543 -11.37 -33.76 -0.46
C ASP A 543 -11.31 -33.26 0.99
N ARG A 544 -10.11 -33.00 1.54
CA ARG A 544 -9.89 -32.52 2.91
C ARG A 544 -8.88 -31.37 2.93
N PRO A 545 -9.33 -30.14 2.60
CA PRO A 545 -8.49 -28.97 2.77
C PRO A 545 -8.36 -28.62 4.26
N VAL A 546 -7.15 -28.23 4.64
CA VAL A 546 -6.84 -27.56 5.91
C VAL A 546 -6.78 -26.08 5.62
N VAL A 547 -7.65 -25.31 6.25
CA VAL A 547 -7.67 -23.85 6.12
C VAL A 547 -7.30 -23.22 7.45
N VAL A 548 -6.40 -22.25 7.41
CA VAL A 548 -5.97 -21.46 8.57
C VAL A 548 -6.15 -19.98 8.29
N TRP A 549 -6.44 -19.16 9.30
CA TRP A 549 -6.61 -17.71 9.16
C TRP A 549 -6.41 -17.01 10.51
N ALA A 550 -6.18 -15.69 10.47
CA ALA A 550 -6.19 -14.84 11.67
C ALA A 550 -7.61 -14.29 11.89
N ASP A 551 -8.10 -14.27 13.13
CA ASP A 551 -9.45 -13.83 13.49
C ASP A 551 -9.45 -13.16 14.88
N ASN A 552 -10.07 -11.99 15.00
CA ASN A 552 -10.18 -11.27 16.27
C ASN A 552 -11.56 -11.38 16.95
N SER A 553 -12.38 -12.36 16.59
CA SER A 553 -13.69 -12.59 17.21
C SER A 553 -13.62 -12.93 18.71
N GLY A 554 -12.46 -13.38 19.19
CA GLY A 554 -12.17 -13.61 20.62
C GLY A 554 -11.60 -12.40 21.37
N GLY A 555 -11.43 -11.24 20.72
CA GLY A 555 -10.73 -10.07 21.26
C GLY A 555 -9.43 -9.82 20.50
N ALA A 556 -8.33 -10.46 20.91
CA ALA A 556 -7.06 -10.44 20.17
C ALA A 556 -7.18 -11.16 18.82
N PHE A 557 -6.36 -10.75 17.84
CA PHE A 557 -6.13 -11.57 16.65
C PHE A 557 -5.47 -12.88 17.06
N ASP A 558 -6.15 -13.98 16.77
CA ASP A 558 -5.67 -15.33 16.97
C ASP A 558 -5.68 -16.13 15.67
N VAL A 559 -4.81 -17.14 15.57
CA VAL A 559 -4.78 -18.07 14.45
C VAL A 559 -5.76 -19.20 14.70
N TYR A 560 -6.70 -19.37 13.78
CA TYR A 560 -7.66 -20.45 13.75
C TYR A 560 -7.31 -21.45 12.65
N ALA A 561 -7.67 -22.72 12.85
CA ALA A 561 -7.52 -23.78 11.87
C ALA A 561 -8.77 -24.65 11.78
N GLN A 562 -9.09 -25.10 10.57
CA GLN A 562 -10.15 -26.06 10.32
C GLN A 562 -9.77 -27.06 9.24
N VAL A 563 -9.89 -28.36 9.55
CA VAL A 563 -9.91 -29.43 8.55
C VAL A 563 -11.34 -29.58 8.05
N VAL A 564 -11.61 -29.07 6.85
CA VAL A 564 -12.96 -29.03 6.29
C VAL A 564 -13.45 -30.46 6.01
N GLY A 565 -14.67 -30.75 6.45
CA GLY A 565 -15.28 -32.08 6.37
C GLY A 565 -14.83 -33.05 7.46
N VAL A 566 -14.01 -32.63 8.42
CA VAL A 566 -13.62 -33.42 9.60
C VAL A 566 -13.99 -32.68 10.89
N ASP A 567 -13.50 -31.45 11.03
CA ASP A 567 -13.71 -30.66 12.24
C ASP A 567 -15.12 -30.05 12.23
N GLN A 568 -15.81 -30.14 13.36
CA GLN A 568 -17.17 -29.57 13.53
C GLN A 568 -17.16 -28.04 13.53
N ALA A 569 -16.07 -27.43 14.01
CA ALA A 569 -15.87 -26.00 14.08
C ALA A 569 -14.36 -25.67 14.00
N PRO A 570 -14.00 -24.42 13.66
CA PRO A 570 -12.62 -23.96 13.73
C PRO A 570 -12.03 -24.07 15.15
N VAL A 571 -10.74 -24.39 15.24
CA VAL A 571 -9.98 -24.47 16.49
C VAL A 571 -9.02 -23.28 16.58
N ASN A 572 -9.07 -22.52 17.68
CA ASN A 572 -8.10 -21.47 17.98
C ASN A 572 -6.77 -22.10 18.44
N LEU A 573 -5.68 -21.83 17.73
CA LEU A 573 -4.35 -22.40 17.97
C LEU A 573 -3.49 -21.50 18.86
N SER A 574 -3.67 -20.18 18.81
CA SER A 574 -2.73 -19.22 19.39
C SER A 574 -3.16 -18.64 20.74
N ALA A 575 -4.43 -18.74 21.12
CA ALA A 575 -4.94 -18.12 22.36
C ALA A 575 -4.21 -18.59 23.63
N THR A 576 -3.77 -19.86 23.65
CA THR A 576 -3.10 -20.43 24.83
C THR A 576 -1.80 -19.69 25.13
N GLY A 577 -1.69 -19.17 26.35
CA GLY A 577 -0.50 -18.48 26.84
C GLY A 577 -0.49 -16.96 26.61
N LYS A 578 -1.51 -16.38 25.96
CA LYS A 578 -1.65 -14.92 25.83
C LYS A 578 -2.16 -14.30 27.13
N THR A 579 -1.62 -13.14 27.48
CA THR A 579 -2.14 -12.29 28.57
C THR A 579 -2.61 -10.99 27.96
N THR A 580 -3.86 -10.60 28.26
CA THR A 580 -4.44 -9.35 27.77
C THR A 580 -4.59 -8.38 28.94
N SER A 581 -4.33 -7.11 28.68
CA SER A 581 -4.45 -6.04 29.69
C SER A 581 -5.58 -5.11 29.27
N PRO A 582 -6.76 -5.15 29.92
CA PRO A 582 -7.78 -4.14 29.67
C PRO A 582 -7.22 -2.75 30.01
N GLY A 583 -7.48 -1.75 29.17
CA GLY A 583 -7.22 -0.35 29.51
C GLY A 583 -7.99 0.06 30.78
N THR A 584 -7.50 1.08 31.49
CA THR A 584 -8.12 1.59 32.73
C THR A 584 -8.38 3.09 32.63
N ALA A 585 -9.14 3.68 33.55
CA ALA A 585 -9.32 5.14 33.54
C ALA A 585 -8.01 5.93 33.80
N ALA A 586 -6.99 5.30 34.41
CA ALA A 586 -5.69 5.91 34.68
C ALA A 586 -4.66 5.66 33.58
N ASP A 587 -4.90 4.63 32.76
CA ASP A 587 -4.14 4.27 31.57
C ASP A 587 -5.16 3.96 30.49
N ALA A 588 -5.65 5.04 29.86
CA ALA A 588 -6.76 5.00 28.94
C ALA A 588 -6.33 4.67 27.52
N ARG A 589 -5.06 4.25 27.34
CA ARG A 589 -4.58 3.63 26.10
C ARG A 589 -5.51 2.52 25.67
N SER A 590 -5.37 2.16 24.40
CA SER A 590 -5.92 0.92 23.89
C SER A 590 -5.60 -0.25 24.84
N PRO A 591 -6.43 -1.30 24.92
CA PRO A 591 -6.03 -2.46 25.70
C PRO A 591 -4.88 -3.20 25.00
N ARG A 592 -3.95 -3.78 25.78
CA ARG A 592 -2.89 -4.62 25.21
C ARG A 592 -3.46 -5.97 24.81
N TRP A 593 -3.44 -6.24 23.51
CA TRP A 593 -3.94 -7.46 22.89
C TRP A 593 -2.85 -8.07 22.01
N PRO A 594 -2.08 -9.05 22.51
CA PRO A 594 -1.17 -9.78 21.67
C PRO A 594 -1.84 -10.34 20.42
N ALA A 595 -1.34 -10.00 19.23
CA ALA A 595 -1.81 -10.48 17.95
C ALA A 595 -1.00 -11.68 17.44
N SER A 596 -1.70 -12.56 16.73
CA SER A 596 -1.12 -13.65 15.95
C SER A 596 -1.59 -13.51 14.50
N LEU A 597 -0.67 -13.30 13.58
CA LEU A 597 -0.96 -12.90 12.20
C LEU A 597 -0.20 -13.75 11.17
N PHE A 598 -0.60 -13.59 9.91
CA PHE A 598 0.03 -14.21 8.72
C PHE A 598 0.30 -15.72 8.86
N PRO A 599 -0.72 -16.55 9.17
CA PRO A 599 -0.53 -17.98 9.31
C PRO A 599 -0.16 -18.64 7.97
N THR A 600 0.73 -19.62 8.04
CA THR A 600 1.13 -20.51 6.95
C THR A 600 0.88 -21.96 7.36
N VAL A 601 0.61 -22.85 6.40
CA VAL A 601 0.28 -24.26 6.67
C VAL A 601 0.96 -25.20 5.69
N ALA A 602 1.49 -26.30 6.21
CA ALA A 602 2.02 -27.40 5.42
C ALA A 602 1.50 -28.75 5.93
N VAL A 603 1.41 -29.72 5.03
CA VAL A 603 1.04 -31.11 5.36
C VAL A 603 2.19 -32.03 5.02
N ALA A 604 2.70 -32.72 6.03
CA ALA A 604 3.79 -33.69 5.90
C ALA A 604 3.27 -35.08 5.48
N PRO A 605 4.13 -35.94 4.91
CA PRO A 605 3.82 -37.34 4.67
C PRO A 605 3.23 -38.00 5.93
N GLY A 606 2.21 -38.84 5.74
CA GLY A 606 1.49 -39.47 6.85
C GLY A 606 0.34 -38.63 7.42
N GLY A 607 0.12 -37.40 6.94
CA GLY A 607 -1.06 -36.58 7.29
C GLY A 607 -0.87 -35.69 8.52
N ARG A 608 0.37 -35.44 8.94
CA ARG A 608 0.67 -34.43 9.96
C ARG A 608 0.50 -33.04 9.37
N VAL A 609 -0.19 -32.16 10.09
CA VAL A 609 -0.36 -30.76 9.73
C VAL A 609 0.52 -29.89 10.61
N VAL A 610 1.17 -28.90 10.02
CA VAL A 610 1.99 -27.90 10.73
C VAL A 610 1.51 -26.52 10.33
N VAL A 611 1.29 -25.67 11.32
CA VAL A 611 0.89 -24.28 11.15
C VAL A 611 1.92 -23.41 11.84
N ALA A 612 2.43 -22.38 11.14
CA ALA A 612 3.33 -21.38 11.72
C ALA A 612 2.75 -19.98 11.51
N TRP A 613 3.07 -19.03 12.39
CA TRP A 613 2.55 -17.66 12.36
C TRP A 613 3.51 -16.69 13.08
N GLN A 614 3.36 -15.40 12.83
CA GLN A 614 4.05 -14.37 13.62
C GLN A 614 3.19 -13.96 14.82
N ASP A 615 3.84 -13.67 15.94
CA ASP A 615 3.20 -13.49 17.24
C ASP A 615 3.98 -12.51 18.12
N ASP A 616 3.30 -11.49 18.64
CA ASP A 616 3.89 -10.41 19.45
C ASP A 616 3.74 -10.64 20.97
N ARG A 617 3.23 -11.80 21.42
CA ARG A 617 2.86 -12.03 22.85
C ARG A 617 3.99 -11.87 23.87
N PHE A 618 5.22 -11.83 23.39
CA PHE A 618 6.42 -11.69 24.21
C PHE A 618 6.92 -10.25 24.24
N ASP A 619 6.34 -9.36 23.44
CA ASP A 619 6.56 -7.94 23.57
C ASP A 619 6.01 -7.43 24.90
N PRO A 620 6.73 -6.53 25.60
CA PRO A 620 6.24 -5.90 26.82
C PRO A 620 4.96 -5.05 26.63
N ASP A 621 4.78 -4.45 25.46
CA ASP A 621 3.68 -3.57 25.05
C ASP A 621 3.23 -3.91 23.61
N PRO A 622 2.64 -5.11 23.41
CA PRO A 622 2.28 -5.60 22.09
C PRO A 622 1.32 -4.66 21.37
N LEU A 623 1.52 -4.55 20.05
CA LEU A 623 0.93 -3.60 19.12
C LEU A 623 1.42 -2.15 19.26
N TRP A 624 2.30 -1.79 20.20
CA TRP A 624 2.70 -0.39 20.42
C TRP A 624 4.16 -0.13 20.14
N THR A 625 4.44 1.11 19.76
CA THR A 625 5.81 1.63 19.76
C THR A 625 6.15 2.20 21.15
N GLY A 626 7.32 1.82 21.67
CA GLY A 626 7.83 2.30 22.96
C GLY A 626 7.27 1.55 24.18
N HIS A 627 7.48 2.10 25.38
CA HIS A 627 7.01 1.46 26.63
C HIS A 627 6.64 2.47 27.70
N THR A 628 5.50 2.22 28.37
CA THR A 628 5.16 2.94 29.60
C THR A 628 5.58 2.09 30.81
N PRO A 629 6.66 2.47 31.50
CA PRO A 629 7.18 1.70 32.63
C PRO A 629 6.23 1.73 33.83
N THR A 630 6.34 0.71 34.70
CA THR A 630 5.62 0.71 35.98
C THR A 630 6.07 1.94 36.80
N PRO A 631 5.18 2.60 37.58
CA PRO A 631 5.55 3.75 38.39
C PRO A 631 6.83 3.53 39.22
N GLY A 632 7.83 4.38 39.02
CA GLY A 632 9.13 4.31 39.72
C GLY A 632 10.24 3.56 38.98
N GLN A 633 9.96 2.96 37.81
CA GLN A 633 10.97 2.45 36.89
C GLN A 633 11.39 3.53 35.89
N ALA A 634 12.66 3.51 35.47
CA ALA A 634 13.16 4.43 34.45
C ALA A 634 12.48 4.14 33.09
N PRO A 635 12.29 5.16 32.23
CA PRO A 635 11.88 4.93 30.84
C PRO A 635 12.84 3.95 30.16
N GLY A 636 12.29 2.91 29.53
CA GLY A 636 13.05 1.88 28.81
C GLY A 636 12.37 0.51 28.86
N GLY A 637 12.59 -0.31 27.83
CA GLY A 637 12.06 -1.68 27.74
C GLY A 637 11.02 -1.92 26.65
N GLY A 638 10.60 -0.87 25.92
CA GLY A 638 9.73 -1.00 24.76
C GLY A 638 10.48 -1.31 23.49
N THR A 639 9.73 -1.68 22.46
CA THR A 639 10.27 -2.07 21.17
C THR A 639 9.74 -1.12 20.09
N ASP A 640 10.51 -0.99 19.01
CA ASP A 640 10.23 -0.10 17.89
C ASP A 640 10.98 -0.62 16.65
N PRO A 641 10.35 -1.40 15.74
CA PRO A 641 8.93 -1.78 15.75
C PRO A 641 8.64 -2.84 16.83
N ASP A 642 7.37 -3.22 16.95
CA ASP A 642 6.92 -4.27 17.86
C ASP A 642 7.70 -5.58 17.67
N ASN A 643 7.94 -6.31 18.77
CA ASN A 643 8.78 -7.50 18.79
C ASN A 643 8.01 -8.76 18.45
N TRP A 644 7.87 -8.98 17.15
CA TRP A 644 7.28 -10.19 16.60
C TRP A 644 8.22 -11.40 16.73
N GLN A 645 7.66 -12.56 17.08
CA GLN A 645 8.33 -13.86 17.06
C GLN A 645 7.58 -14.87 16.18
N ILE A 646 8.25 -15.94 15.76
CA ILE A 646 7.59 -17.03 15.01
C ILE A 646 7.24 -18.18 15.95
N LEU A 647 5.97 -18.58 15.95
CA LEU A 647 5.45 -19.75 16.66
C LEU A 647 4.91 -20.80 15.67
N ALA A 648 4.80 -22.04 16.15
CA ALA A 648 4.17 -23.13 15.41
C ALA A 648 3.30 -24.05 16.29
N SER A 649 2.31 -24.69 15.67
CA SER A 649 1.51 -25.76 16.26
C SER A 649 1.34 -26.90 15.25
N VAL A 650 1.20 -28.11 15.77
CA VAL A 650 1.18 -29.36 14.99
C VAL A 650 -0.05 -30.17 15.33
N ARG A 651 -0.64 -30.82 14.32
CA ARG A 651 -1.66 -31.85 14.49
C ARG A 651 -1.21 -33.15 13.86
N GLU A 652 -1.05 -34.17 14.69
CA GLU A 652 -0.83 -35.54 14.22
C GLU A 652 -2.18 -36.16 13.75
N PRO A 653 -2.16 -37.11 12.82
CA PRO A 653 -3.39 -37.79 12.35
C PRO A 653 -4.20 -38.36 13.51
N GLY A 654 -5.49 -38.01 13.58
CA GLY A 654 -6.39 -38.49 14.64
C GLY A 654 -6.18 -37.87 16.03
N HIS A 655 -5.29 -36.89 16.17
CA HIS A 655 -5.00 -36.22 17.44
C HIS A 655 -5.48 -34.76 17.44
N ALA A 656 -5.49 -34.16 18.64
CA ALA A 656 -5.68 -32.72 18.83
C ALA A 656 -4.42 -31.94 18.42
N TRP A 657 -4.59 -30.62 18.25
CA TRP A 657 -3.48 -29.69 18.04
C TRP A 657 -2.57 -29.61 19.28
N SER A 658 -1.27 -29.46 19.08
CA SER A 658 -0.32 -29.17 20.13
C SER A 658 -0.46 -27.73 20.63
N ALA A 659 0.04 -27.46 21.85
CA ALA A 659 0.28 -26.08 22.27
C ALA A 659 1.30 -25.41 21.32
N PRO A 660 1.25 -24.07 21.18
CA PRO A 660 2.26 -23.32 20.44
C PRO A 660 3.68 -23.55 20.98
N VAL A 661 4.64 -23.70 20.06
CA VAL A 661 6.07 -23.81 20.37
C VAL A 661 6.85 -22.72 19.62
N PRO A 662 7.93 -22.17 20.19
CA PRO A 662 8.74 -21.17 19.53
C PRO A 662 9.56 -21.77 18.38
N VAL A 663 9.59 -21.05 17.25
CA VAL A 663 10.37 -21.37 16.05
C VAL A 663 11.61 -20.49 15.96
N SER A 664 11.46 -19.17 16.13
CA SER A 664 12.59 -18.24 16.02
C SER A 664 13.33 -18.06 17.36
N ALA A 665 12.57 -17.90 18.44
CA ALA A 665 13.04 -17.81 19.83
C ALA A 665 14.06 -16.69 20.10
N ASP A 666 14.00 -15.59 19.36
CA ASP A 666 14.85 -14.41 19.54
C ASP A 666 13.99 -13.21 19.96
N THR A 667 14.29 -12.62 21.11
CA THR A 667 13.54 -11.46 21.66
C THR A 667 14.23 -10.14 21.37
N THR A 668 15.26 -10.11 20.52
CA THR A 668 16.07 -8.91 20.23
C THR A 668 15.86 -8.36 18.83
N VAL A 669 14.95 -8.97 18.07
CA VAL A 669 14.64 -8.69 16.67
C VAL A 669 13.14 -8.90 16.44
N ALA A 670 12.57 -8.18 15.47
CA ALA A 670 11.20 -8.39 15.03
C ALA A 670 11.17 -9.37 13.86
N ASP A 671 10.66 -10.58 14.11
CA ASP A 671 10.53 -11.67 13.13
C ASP A 671 9.11 -11.75 12.55
N ARG A 672 8.98 -11.64 11.22
CA ARG A 672 7.69 -11.51 10.53
C ARG A 672 7.56 -12.42 9.32
N HIS A 673 6.34 -12.56 8.81
CA HIS A 673 6.00 -13.18 7.53
C HIS A 673 6.58 -14.60 7.32
N PRO A 674 6.23 -15.57 8.19
CA PRO A 674 6.79 -16.92 8.09
C PRO A 674 6.22 -17.69 6.89
N ALA A 675 7.03 -18.61 6.37
CA ALA A 675 6.61 -19.69 5.49
C ALA A 675 7.15 -21.02 6.02
N VAL A 676 6.37 -22.11 5.90
CA VAL A 676 6.76 -23.45 6.32
C VAL A 676 6.61 -24.45 5.17
N ALA A 677 7.59 -25.34 5.02
CA ALA A 677 7.56 -26.43 4.05
C ALA A 677 8.12 -27.73 4.64
N VAL A 678 7.82 -28.84 3.97
CA VAL A 678 8.29 -30.17 4.36
C VAL A 678 9.42 -30.58 3.41
N ASP A 679 10.54 -31.00 3.97
CA ASP A 679 11.71 -31.44 3.21
C ASP A 679 11.66 -32.93 2.83
N THR A 680 12.75 -33.46 2.26
CA THR A 680 12.82 -34.83 1.75
C THR A 680 12.70 -35.93 2.79
N ASP A 681 13.14 -35.71 4.04
CA ASP A 681 13.13 -36.75 5.08
C ASP A 681 11.89 -36.69 5.98
N GLY A 682 10.99 -35.73 5.70
CA GLY A 682 9.80 -35.45 6.51
C GLY A 682 10.04 -34.41 7.60
N GLY A 683 11.25 -33.83 7.67
CA GLY A 683 11.56 -32.66 8.46
C GLY A 683 10.86 -31.40 7.95
N LEU A 684 10.81 -30.40 8.81
CA LEU A 684 10.11 -29.14 8.55
C LEU A 684 11.12 -28.01 8.45
N VAL A 685 10.99 -27.17 7.43
CA VAL A 685 11.80 -25.96 7.26
C VAL A 685 10.86 -24.76 7.40
N ALA A 686 11.20 -23.84 8.30
CA ALA A 686 10.56 -22.54 8.43
C ALA A 686 11.53 -21.45 7.98
N ILE A 687 11.03 -20.43 7.29
CA ILE A 687 11.76 -19.22 6.90
C ILE A 687 10.93 -18.00 7.29
N TRP A 688 11.58 -16.90 7.64
CA TRP A 688 10.93 -15.62 7.97
C TRP A 688 11.88 -14.46 7.67
N GLU A 689 11.35 -13.25 7.64
CA GLU A 689 12.15 -12.03 7.64
C GLU A 689 12.35 -11.52 9.07
N SER A 690 13.49 -10.89 9.32
CA SER A 690 13.93 -10.47 10.65
C SER A 690 14.51 -9.06 10.57
N SER A 691 14.02 -8.17 11.44
CA SER A 691 14.46 -6.79 11.58
C SER A 691 15.14 -6.57 12.92
N ALA A 692 16.16 -5.70 12.96
CA ALA A 692 16.52 -5.09 14.23
C ALA A 692 15.30 -4.36 14.82
N LEU A 693 15.23 -4.22 16.15
CA LEU A 693 14.28 -3.34 16.84
C LEU A 693 14.66 -1.87 16.60
N ARG A 694 14.58 -1.47 15.32
CA ARG A 694 14.76 -0.13 14.78
C ARG A 694 13.82 0.01 13.59
N SER A 695 12.75 0.80 13.74
CA SER A 695 11.66 0.93 12.76
C SER A 695 12.01 1.64 11.46
N SER A 696 13.18 2.29 11.40
CA SER A 696 13.64 3.01 10.21
C SER A 696 15.14 2.89 9.97
N GLY A 697 15.56 3.11 8.73
CA GLY A 697 16.94 3.01 8.30
C GLY A 697 17.58 1.64 8.56
N ALA A 698 16.80 0.56 8.61
CA ALA A 698 17.27 -0.80 8.91
C ALA A 698 16.85 -1.80 7.83
N ASN A 699 17.80 -2.59 7.33
CA ASN A 699 17.49 -3.63 6.34
C ASN A 699 16.92 -4.88 7.02
N LEU A 700 15.87 -5.45 6.42
CA LEU A 700 15.40 -6.79 6.73
C LEU A 700 16.39 -7.85 6.23
N SER A 701 16.51 -8.93 6.99
CA SER A 701 17.31 -10.11 6.65
C SER A 701 16.47 -11.39 6.76
N LEU A 702 16.83 -12.44 6.02
CA LEU A 702 16.12 -13.71 6.08
C LEU A 702 16.75 -14.67 7.08
N ARG A 703 15.90 -15.36 7.84
CA ARG A 703 16.28 -16.41 8.80
C ARG A 703 15.50 -17.68 8.50
N ALA A 704 16.12 -18.82 8.77
CA ALA A 704 15.46 -20.11 8.67
C ALA A 704 15.82 -21.02 9.85
N SER A 705 14.88 -21.87 10.24
CA SER A 705 15.10 -22.96 11.20
C SER A 705 14.49 -24.26 10.69
N ARG A 706 14.96 -25.37 11.24
CA ARG A 706 14.54 -26.72 10.88
C ARG A 706 14.09 -27.51 12.10
N SER A 707 13.03 -28.30 11.94
CA SER A 707 12.59 -29.29 12.93
C SER A 707 12.73 -30.71 12.39
N THR A 708 13.27 -31.61 13.22
CA THR A 708 13.46 -33.04 12.92
C THR A 708 12.55 -33.96 13.72
N ASP A 709 11.78 -33.42 14.67
CA ASP A 709 10.93 -34.18 15.58
C ASP A 709 9.43 -33.95 15.31
N GLY A 710 9.12 -33.51 14.09
CA GLY A 710 7.77 -33.25 13.64
C GLY A 710 7.18 -31.94 14.12
N GLY A 711 8.02 -30.93 14.39
CA GLY A 711 7.59 -29.58 14.77
C GLY A 711 7.38 -29.41 16.27
N ARG A 712 7.90 -30.33 17.09
CA ARG A 712 7.85 -30.22 18.56
C ARG A 712 8.96 -29.31 19.07
N THR A 713 10.12 -29.35 18.43
CA THR A 713 11.24 -28.43 18.67
C THR A 713 11.87 -27.97 17.36
N TRP A 714 12.56 -26.83 17.41
CA TRP A 714 13.22 -26.20 16.28
C TRP A 714 14.70 -25.95 16.61
N ALA A 715 15.57 -26.12 15.63
CA ALA A 715 16.99 -25.83 15.77
C ALA A 715 17.25 -24.31 15.93
N ALA A 716 18.46 -23.95 16.31
CA ALA A 716 18.90 -22.56 16.23
C ALA A 716 18.76 -22.05 14.79
N HIS A 717 18.23 -20.84 14.62
CA HIS A 717 18.01 -20.26 13.32
C HIS A 717 19.33 -19.86 12.64
N GLN A 718 19.35 -19.83 11.31
CA GLN A 718 20.51 -19.45 10.50
C GLN A 718 20.12 -18.41 9.43
N PRO A 719 21.04 -17.53 9.01
CA PRO A 719 20.77 -16.59 7.92
C PRO A 719 20.57 -17.32 6.59
N VAL A 720 19.73 -16.75 5.72
CA VAL A 720 19.54 -17.20 4.33
C VAL A 720 19.95 -16.07 3.41
N ALA A 721 20.88 -16.34 2.48
CA ALA A 721 21.37 -15.37 1.50
C ALA A 721 21.74 -13.99 2.10
N PRO A 722 22.66 -13.93 3.07
CA PRO A 722 22.97 -12.69 3.79
C PRO A 722 23.53 -11.62 2.85
N GLU A 723 22.92 -10.44 2.87
CA GLU A 723 23.39 -9.25 2.15
C GLU A 723 23.11 -8.00 3.01
N PRO A 724 24.06 -7.55 3.86
CA PRO A 724 23.82 -6.45 4.80
C PRO A 724 23.43 -5.12 4.14
N SER A 725 23.82 -4.92 2.88
CA SER A 725 23.53 -3.68 2.13
C SER A 725 22.19 -3.69 1.38
N ALA A 726 21.43 -4.78 1.47
CA ALA A 726 20.14 -4.92 0.84
C ALA A 726 19.08 -5.38 1.83
N MET A 727 17.84 -5.06 1.51
CA MET A 727 16.65 -5.48 2.22
C MET A 727 16.08 -6.71 1.52
N SER A 728 15.88 -7.80 2.24
CA SER A 728 15.25 -9.04 1.74
C SER A 728 13.96 -9.32 2.51
N GLN A 729 12.85 -9.49 1.80
CA GLN A 729 11.53 -9.58 2.43
C GLN A 729 10.53 -10.51 1.70
N ARG A 730 9.47 -10.87 2.42
CA ARG A 730 8.35 -11.74 2.01
C ARG A 730 8.80 -13.11 1.47
N PRO A 731 9.53 -13.90 2.27
CA PRO A 731 9.97 -15.21 1.83
C PRO A 731 8.79 -16.18 1.69
N ARG A 732 8.83 -17.02 0.66
CA ARG A 732 7.93 -18.18 0.47
C ARG A 732 8.73 -19.45 0.28
N LEU A 733 8.18 -20.57 0.76
CA LEU A 733 8.75 -21.89 0.59
C LEU A 733 7.86 -22.78 -0.26
N SER A 734 8.49 -23.65 -1.04
CA SER A 734 7.83 -24.82 -1.61
C SER A 734 8.82 -25.95 -1.78
N ARG A 735 8.29 -27.16 -1.95
CA ARG A 735 9.09 -28.33 -2.28
C ARG A 735 9.18 -28.46 -3.80
N ASP A 736 10.39 -28.59 -4.32
CA ASP A 736 10.66 -28.84 -5.73
C ASP A 736 10.42 -30.32 -6.09
N PRO A 737 10.25 -30.66 -7.39
CA PRO A 737 10.04 -32.04 -7.83
C PRO A 737 11.15 -33.02 -7.46
N ASP A 738 12.39 -32.55 -7.29
CA ASP A 738 13.51 -33.37 -6.82
C ASP A 738 13.57 -33.53 -5.30
N GLY A 739 12.61 -32.91 -4.60
CA GLY A 739 12.39 -33.04 -3.17
C GLY A 739 13.06 -31.95 -2.33
N THR A 740 13.98 -31.15 -2.88
CA THR A 740 14.60 -30.02 -2.17
C THR A 740 13.57 -28.96 -1.80
N VAL A 741 13.85 -28.18 -0.75
CA VAL A 741 13.02 -27.02 -0.38
C VAL A 741 13.57 -25.79 -1.07
N ARG A 742 12.73 -25.06 -1.82
CA ARG A 742 13.07 -23.81 -2.47
C ARG A 742 12.50 -22.64 -1.70
N ALA A 743 13.34 -21.64 -1.43
CA ALA A 743 12.94 -20.32 -1.00
C ALA A 743 12.88 -19.37 -2.21
N VAL A 744 11.91 -18.46 -2.18
CA VAL A 744 11.86 -17.26 -3.02
C VAL A 744 11.55 -16.04 -2.16
N TRP A 745 12.11 -14.89 -2.51
CA TRP A 745 11.89 -13.61 -1.84
C TRP A 745 12.14 -12.48 -2.82
N TYR A 746 11.82 -11.24 -2.46
CA TYR A 746 12.27 -10.08 -3.21
C TYR A 746 13.20 -9.19 -2.38
N ASP A 747 14.12 -8.53 -3.08
CA ASP A 747 15.26 -7.86 -2.46
C ASP A 747 15.79 -6.65 -3.27
N THR A 748 16.51 -5.75 -2.60
CA THR A 748 17.04 -4.47 -3.15
C THR A 748 18.53 -4.46 -3.55
N ARG A 749 19.21 -5.61 -3.66
CA ARG A 749 20.65 -5.71 -3.98
C ARG A 749 20.99 -5.37 -5.43
N SER A 750 19.99 -5.12 -6.26
CA SER A 750 20.19 -4.73 -7.66
C SER A 750 20.76 -3.31 -7.76
N SER A 751 21.69 -3.11 -8.70
CA SER A 751 22.34 -1.81 -8.92
C SER A 751 21.41 -0.73 -9.46
N ASP A 752 20.27 -1.10 -10.03
CA ASP A 752 19.21 -0.19 -10.50
C ASP A 752 18.19 0.16 -9.42
N TRP A 753 18.51 -0.16 -8.15
CA TRP A 753 17.75 0.07 -6.91
C TRP A 753 16.41 -0.67 -6.78
N ARG A 754 15.90 -1.21 -7.89
CA ARG A 754 14.59 -1.87 -7.97
C ARG A 754 14.58 -3.20 -7.23
N TRP A 755 13.41 -3.54 -6.74
CA TRP A 755 13.12 -4.84 -6.14
C TRP A 755 13.25 -5.95 -7.18
N LYS A 756 14.01 -7.00 -6.89
CA LYS A 756 14.14 -8.19 -7.75
C LYS A 756 13.79 -9.45 -6.97
N VAL A 757 13.25 -10.44 -7.67
CA VAL A 757 12.97 -11.76 -7.09
C VAL A 757 14.23 -12.61 -7.13
N PHE A 758 14.53 -13.27 -6.01
CA PHE A 758 15.65 -14.19 -5.84
C PHE A 758 15.16 -15.56 -5.38
N THR A 759 16.00 -16.57 -5.53
CA THR A 759 15.76 -17.92 -5.06
C THR A 759 17.01 -18.56 -4.47
N SER A 760 16.82 -19.47 -3.53
CA SER A 760 17.84 -20.36 -2.97
C SER A 760 17.20 -21.71 -2.65
N ARG A 761 17.97 -22.79 -2.69
CA ARG A 761 17.51 -24.15 -2.43
C ARG A 761 18.19 -24.70 -1.20
N PHE A 762 17.43 -25.35 -0.33
CA PHE A 762 17.92 -26.04 0.84
C PHE A 762 18.05 -27.53 0.56
N ASP A 763 19.25 -28.06 0.78
CA ASP A 763 19.51 -29.50 0.81
C ASP A 763 20.19 -29.93 2.12
N LEU A 764 19.94 -31.17 2.55
CA LEU A 764 20.40 -31.68 3.85
C LEU A 764 21.92 -31.83 3.98
N ARG A 765 22.65 -31.88 2.87
CA ARG A 765 24.11 -32.10 2.85
C ARG A 765 24.90 -30.79 2.84
N HIS A 766 24.42 -29.78 2.14
CA HIS A 766 25.14 -28.54 1.90
C HIS A 766 24.45 -27.29 2.45
N GLY A 767 23.23 -27.41 2.98
CA GLY A 767 22.44 -26.26 3.46
C GLY A 767 21.82 -25.46 2.32
N TRP A 768 21.79 -24.14 2.46
CA TRP A 768 21.27 -23.23 1.42
C TRP A 768 22.29 -23.00 0.32
N THR A 769 21.85 -23.06 -0.93
CA THR A 769 22.67 -22.64 -2.08
C THR A 769 22.87 -21.12 -2.11
N GLU A 770 23.89 -20.66 -2.81
CA GLU A 770 24.02 -19.25 -3.16
C GLU A 770 22.74 -18.69 -3.82
N PRO A 771 22.35 -17.44 -3.51
CA PRO A 771 21.15 -16.84 -4.07
C PRO A 771 21.28 -16.62 -5.58
N ALA A 772 20.27 -17.02 -6.34
CA ALA A 772 20.14 -16.76 -7.76
C ALA A 772 19.05 -15.70 -8.02
N ARG A 773 19.35 -14.71 -8.86
CA ARG A 773 18.36 -13.71 -9.30
C ARG A 773 17.46 -14.29 -10.37
N LEU A 774 16.14 -14.14 -10.21
CA LEU A 774 15.13 -14.60 -11.16
C LEU A 774 14.64 -13.49 -12.09
N THR A 775 14.50 -12.25 -11.62
CA THR A 775 13.94 -11.16 -12.42
C THR A 775 14.98 -10.13 -12.84
N ILE A 776 14.79 -9.53 -14.02
CA ILE A 776 15.65 -8.48 -14.56
C ILE A 776 14.87 -7.19 -14.76
N ALA A 777 13.74 -7.23 -15.48
CA ALA A 777 12.97 -6.05 -15.85
C ALA A 777 12.00 -5.62 -14.75
N GLY A 778 11.88 -4.30 -14.55
CA GLY A 778 10.96 -3.69 -13.58
C GLY A 778 11.29 -4.01 -12.12
N ASN A 779 10.41 -3.59 -11.22
CA ASN A 779 10.27 -4.14 -9.89
C ASN A 779 9.62 -5.54 -10.00
N GLY A 780 10.11 -6.50 -9.22
CA GLY A 780 9.53 -7.83 -9.05
C GLY A 780 9.32 -8.08 -7.57
N THR A 781 8.06 -8.20 -7.15
CA THR A 781 7.64 -8.21 -5.74
C THR A 781 6.59 -9.29 -5.48
N TRP A 782 6.28 -9.54 -4.21
CA TRP A 782 5.23 -10.48 -3.76
C TRP A 782 5.30 -11.87 -4.43
N PRO A 783 6.45 -12.55 -4.41
CA PRO A 783 6.57 -13.84 -5.08
C PRO A 783 5.82 -14.95 -4.33
N ALA A 784 5.31 -15.92 -5.07
CA ALA A 784 4.85 -17.21 -4.57
C ALA A 784 5.47 -18.34 -5.40
N VAL A 785 5.60 -19.54 -4.82
CA VAL A 785 6.31 -20.65 -5.45
C VAL A 785 5.60 -21.98 -5.24
N SER A 786 5.57 -22.80 -6.28
CA SER A 786 5.13 -24.19 -6.22
C SER A 786 5.89 -25.06 -7.22
N ALA A 787 6.58 -26.10 -6.75
CA ALA A 787 7.29 -27.07 -7.59
C ALA A 787 8.19 -26.41 -8.68
N GLY A 788 9.03 -25.45 -8.28
CA GLY A 788 9.93 -24.71 -9.18
C GLY A 788 9.26 -23.66 -10.07
N VAL A 789 7.93 -23.51 -10.04
CA VAL A 789 7.21 -22.42 -10.71
C VAL A 789 7.05 -21.26 -9.75
N VAL A 790 7.52 -20.08 -10.15
CA VAL A 790 7.45 -18.85 -9.37
C VAL A 790 6.51 -17.88 -10.07
N VAL A 791 5.53 -17.34 -9.34
CA VAL A 791 4.71 -16.21 -9.78
C VAL A 791 5.08 -14.99 -8.96
N PHE A 792 5.01 -13.80 -9.56
CA PHE A 792 5.36 -12.53 -8.90
C PHE A 792 4.64 -11.35 -9.55
N THR A 793 4.48 -10.27 -8.80
CA THR A 793 3.93 -8.99 -9.28
C THR A 793 5.05 -8.15 -9.90
N SER A 794 4.77 -7.46 -11.01
CA SER A 794 5.75 -6.60 -11.67
C SER A 794 5.14 -5.42 -12.41
N ASP A 795 5.83 -4.28 -12.32
CA ASP A 795 5.56 -3.03 -13.04
C ASP A 795 6.31 -2.94 -14.39
N ARG A 796 6.91 -4.02 -14.88
CA ARG A 796 7.83 -4.02 -16.04
C ARG A 796 7.24 -3.46 -17.35
N ARG A 797 5.92 -3.31 -17.44
CA ARG A 797 5.24 -2.69 -18.59
C ARG A 797 4.77 -1.26 -18.34
N ALA A 798 4.99 -0.73 -17.14
CA ALA A 798 4.81 0.68 -16.85
C ALA A 798 5.71 1.51 -17.78
N THR A 799 5.12 2.56 -18.33
CA THR A 799 5.75 3.44 -19.33
C THR A 799 6.17 4.78 -18.73
N ARG A 800 5.72 5.09 -17.51
CA ARG A 800 5.99 6.33 -16.78
C ARG A 800 6.34 6.00 -15.33
N SER A 801 7.16 6.86 -14.70
CA SER A 801 7.49 6.75 -13.27
C SER A 801 6.44 7.34 -12.34
N GLN A 802 5.41 7.98 -12.90
CA GLN A 802 4.28 8.58 -12.21
C GLN A 802 3.01 8.30 -13.02
N ARG A 803 1.85 8.25 -12.36
CA ARG A 803 0.54 8.09 -13.01
C ARG A 803 0.45 6.86 -13.94
N ASP A 804 1.12 5.76 -13.55
CA ASP A 804 1.01 4.48 -14.24
C ASP A 804 0.76 3.39 -13.19
N GLY A 805 -0.50 2.94 -13.12
CA GLY A 805 -0.94 1.94 -12.16
C GLY A 805 -0.58 0.50 -12.53
N THR A 806 0.21 0.29 -13.59
CA THR A 806 0.51 -1.05 -14.11
C THR A 806 1.21 -1.92 -13.06
N GLN A 807 0.50 -2.93 -12.59
CA GLN A 807 1.04 -4.08 -11.86
C GLN A 807 0.43 -5.34 -12.44
N GLN A 808 1.28 -6.29 -12.81
CA GLN A 808 0.87 -7.50 -13.51
C GLN A 808 1.52 -8.73 -12.89
N VAL A 809 0.84 -9.87 -12.97
CA VAL A 809 1.37 -11.15 -12.48
C VAL A 809 2.11 -11.85 -13.60
N TYR A 810 3.38 -12.15 -13.36
CA TYR A 810 4.25 -12.91 -14.25
C TYR A 810 4.60 -14.27 -13.64
N LEU A 811 4.94 -15.22 -14.51
CA LEU A 811 5.40 -16.56 -14.15
C LEU A 811 6.77 -16.84 -14.74
N ILE A 812 7.66 -17.42 -13.93
CA ILE A 812 8.99 -17.90 -14.33
C ILE A 812 9.23 -19.30 -13.78
N HIS A 813 9.98 -20.12 -14.53
CA HIS A 813 10.47 -21.42 -14.05
C HIS A 813 11.86 -21.24 -13.44
N ALA A 814 11.98 -21.47 -12.13
CA ALA A 814 13.25 -21.45 -11.44
C ALA A 814 13.93 -22.82 -11.61
N SER A 815 15.08 -22.84 -12.29
CA SER A 815 15.90 -24.04 -12.46
C SER A 815 16.60 -24.50 -11.18
#